data_AF-A0A1R1F073-F1
#
_entry.id   AF-A0A1R1F073-F1
#
_cell.length_a   1.000
_cell.length_b   1.000
_cell.length_c   1.000
_cell.angle_alpha   90.00
_cell.angle_beta   90.00
_cell.angle_gamma   90.00
#
_symmetry.space_group_name_H-M   'P 1'
#
loop_
_entity.id
_entity.type
_entity.pdbx_description
1 polymer ?
#
loop_
_entity_poly.entity_id
_entity_poly.type
_entity_poly.pdbx_seq_one_letter_code
_entity_poly.pdbx_strand_id
1 'polypeptide(L)'
;MNVKLITIFGAVLGSVLVWAGSAAAEERFSDLQHSKWAEDGITYMAERGTVAGYGYGKFMPERQVTRAQAVTFMVRELYPQELQQEAGGGMTYTDVPKNHPFYLEIAIAAKHGLASGFPDSTFHPDAPMSRAETAAFLTRAYSLVKGQQPVTITDTAKHWAAAPILIMSSNGLIGGYSDSTFRPDRSVTRAEFAVFMSRVIRFERQGAIQAQDWDKLMSYMTVSEQVGQMLMPDIRQWNGQVTTAVNEGVKRSIHDQDLGGLILFDKNIVDARQVTTLTHDLQMEAGDIPLFLGIDQEGGVVKRIPGGTNLPGQMALGATGDTTLAEAAGRLTGEELKALGLQVNFAPVLDINSNPDNPIIGMRSFSSDPDLVTRLGLAEIQGLRQSGVIAGVKHFPGHGDTVVDSHLGMPVLSHDRERLDAVELKPFRSAIDNGVEMIMTAHIAFPAVDNEHVTSLKDGSSVPIPATLSKKVLTGLLRGELGYKGVIISDAFTMNAIAEHFGANQAVIRAVSAGVDIILMPQDPAAAHQTLVNAVKSGAIPIETIHSSVKRILELKAKYGLFDRSESLTQQLAALNGVIGSEKHRTVEQEIAQRAVTLLAGRDGAQPDSVRQGDRVAIVAADEEQAKQLERQLMQAANNLSLKTVTALVGQGKTNEALQAVDQADYVILASYQFRNVASQFGWADYQTLIDEMNKRNKRYTLLSLGNPYEMIYIKNIRSGIAVYGKQEPNTAAGIKVLLGQLKAGGVLPVTMK
;
A
#
# COMPACT_ATOMS: atom_id res chain seq x y z
N MET A 1 -13.93 -88.61 -16.36
CA MET A 1 -12.93 -87.65 -15.87
C MET A 1 -13.64 -86.34 -15.57
N ASN A 2 -13.51 -85.90 -14.31
CA ASN A 2 -14.06 -84.74 -13.59
C ASN A 2 -14.61 -83.52 -14.36
N VAL A 3 -15.77 -83.06 -13.86
CA VAL A 3 -16.37 -81.72 -13.99
C VAL A 3 -15.91 -80.84 -12.82
N LYS A 4 -15.63 -79.54 -13.05
CA LYS A 4 -15.76 -78.39 -12.10
C LYS A 4 -15.75 -77.09 -12.93
N LEU A 5 -16.88 -76.39 -13.12
CA LEU A 5 -17.41 -75.27 -12.32
C LEU A 5 -16.33 -74.33 -11.72
N ILE A 6 -16.28 -73.10 -12.23
CA ILE A 6 -15.57 -71.95 -11.63
C ILE A 6 -16.64 -71.01 -11.06
N THR A 7 -16.58 -70.81 -9.75
CA THR A 7 -17.44 -69.93 -8.97
C THR A 7 -16.79 -68.56 -8.80
N ILE A 8 -17.60 -67.52 -9.00
CA ILE A 8 -17.30 -66.10 -8.79
C ILE A 8 -17.22 -65.82 -7.28
N PHE A 9 -16.16 -65.13 -6.83
CA PHE A 9 -16.14 -64.42 -5.55
C PHE A 9 -15.87 -62.94 -5.81
N GLY A 10 -16.79 -62.10 -5.32
CA GLY A 10 -16.72 -60.65 -5.41
C GLY A 10 -15.58 -60.09 -4.56
N ALA A 11 -14.82 -59.16 -5.15
CA ALA A 11 -13.83 -58.36 -4.44
C ALA A 11 -14.49 -57.10 -3.88
N VAL A 12 -14.34 -56.92 -2.58
CA VAL A 12 -14.67 -55.71 -1.83
C VAL A 12 -13.81 -54.55 -2.37
N LEU A 13 -14.45 -53.57 -3.00
CA LEU A 13 -13.84 -52.32 -3.43
C LEU A 13 -13.58 -51.41 -2.22
N GLY A 14 -12.43 -51.62 -1.57
CA GLY A 14 -11.85 -50.63 -0.65
C GLY A 14 -11.42 -49.39 -1.45
N SER A 15 -12.03 -48.25 -1.15
CA SER A 15 -11.63 -46.97 -1.75
C SER A 15 -10.38 -46.46 -1.04
N VAL A 16 -9.22 -46.65 -1.66
CA VAL A 16 -7.95 -46.12 -1.19
C VAL A 16 -7.95 -44.61 -1.46
N LEU A 17 -8.00 -43.80 -0.40
CA LEU A 17 -7.56 -42.41 -0.47
C LEU A 17 -6.06 -42.42 -0.72
N VAL A 18 -5.64 -41.95 -1.88
CA VAL A 18 -4.22 -41.80 -2.20
C VAL A 18 -3.69 -40.58 -1.45
N TRP A 19 -2.85 -40.83 -0.45
CA TRP A 19 -2.04 -39.82 0.19
C TRP A 19 -0.78 -39.64 -0.66
N ALA A 20 -0.67 -38.51 -1.34
CA ALA A 20 0.58 -38.08 -1.96
C ALA A 20 1.00 -36.78 -1.29
N GLY A 21 2.10 -36.87 -0.53
CA GLY A 21 2.77 -35.70 0.02
C GLY A 21 3.15 -34.72 -1.09
N SER A 22 3.12 -33.43 -0.75
CA SER A 22 3.73 -32.34 -1.50
C SER A 22 3.42 -32.30 -3.01
N ALA A 23 2.13 -32.20 -3.36
CA ALA A 23 1.67 -31.64 -4.64
C ALA A 23 0.14 -31.43 -4.62
N ALA A 24 -0.39 -30.61 -3.71
CA ALA A 24 -1.74 -30.08 -3.89
C ALA A 24 -1.67 -28.94 -4.93
N ALA A 25 -1.52 -29.33 -6.20
CA ALA A 25 -1.89 -28.49 -7.32
C ALA A 25 -3.39 -28.17 -7.21
N GLU A 26 -3.80 -26.99 -7.70
CA GLU A 26 -5.21 -26.55 -7.80
C GLU A 26 -6.10 -27.65 -8.40
N GLU A 27 -6.68 -28.53 -7.59
CA GLU A 27 -7.74 -29.42 -8.06
C GLU A 27 -9.02 -28.60 -8.16
N ARG A 28 -9.21 -27.92 -9.30
CA ARG A 28 -10.58 -27.56 -9.72
C ARG A 28 -11.31 -28.86 -10.04
N PHE A 29 -12.23 -29.24 -9.17
CA PHE A 29 -12.98 -30.48 -9.33
C PHE A 29 -13.86 -30.44 -10.58
N SER A 30 -13.66 -31.41 -11.47
CA SER A 30 -14.33 -31.50 -12.77
C SER A 30 -15.83 -31.84 -12.70
N ASP A 31 -16.31 -32.31 -11.55
CA ASP A 31 -17.66 -32.84 -11.35
C ASP A 31 -18.61 -31.90 -10.60
N LEU A 32 -18.24 -30.61 -10.44
CA LEU A 32 -19.09 -29.60 -9.76
C LEU A 32 -20.17 -28.98 -10.65
N GLN A 33 -20.22 -29.33 -11.93
CA GLN A 33 -21.15 -28.75 -12.92
C GLN A 33 -22.64 -28.85 -12.53
N HIS A 34 -23.03 -29.89 -11.77
CA HIS A 34 -24.42 -30.08 -11.30
C HIS A 34 -24.64 -29.58 -9.86
N SER A 35 -23.59 -29.12 -9.19
CA SER A 35 -23.62 -28.67 -7.80
C SER A 35 -23.06 -27.25 -7.68
N LYS A 36 -23.34 -26.40 -8.68
CA LYS A 36 -22.91 -24.99 -8.74
C LYS A 36 -23.28 -24.18 -7.50
N TRP A 37 -24.39 -24.52 -6.84
CA TRP A 37 -24.82 -23.93 -5.57
C TRP A 37 -23.82 -24.16 -4.41
N ALA A 38 -22.98 -25.19 -4.49
CA ALA A 38 -21.99 -25.56 -3.49
C ALA A 38 -20.54 -25.28 -3.94
N GLU A 39 -20.32 -24.87 -5.19
CA GLU A 39 -18.98 -24.72 -5.78
C GLU A 39 -18.11 -23.76 -4.98
N ASP A 40 -18.61 -22.57 -4.65
CA ASP A 40 -17.89 -21.60 -3.81
C ASP A 40 -17.46 -22.20 -2.46
N GLY A 41 -18.38 -22.87 -1.75
CA GLY A 41 -18.07 -23.51 -0.47
C GLY A 41 -17.07 -24.66 -0.60
N ILE A 42 -17.18 -25.47 -1.65
CA ILE A 42 -16.27 -26.60 -1.89
C ILE A 42 -14.87 -26.08 -2.26
N THR A 43 -14.78 -25.10 -3.15
CA THR A 43 -13.51 -24.48 -3.58
C THR A 43 -12.82 -23.82 -2.40
N TYR A 44 -13.54 -23.00 -1.63
CA TYR A 44 -13.02 -22.37 -0.41
C TYR A 44 -12.44 -23.40 0.57
N MET A 45 -13.14 -24.50 0.80
CA MET A 45 -12.67 -25.57 1.69
C MET A 45 -11.49 -26.37 1.12
N ALA A 46 -11.39 -26.50 -0.20
CA ALA A 46 -10.33 -27.23 -0.87
C ALA A 46 -9.02 -26.44 -0.88
N GLU A 47 -9.09 -25.13 -1.13
CA GLU A 47 -7.94 -24.20 -1.10
C GLU A 47 -7.31 -24.11 0.29
N ARG A 48 -8.12 -24.28 1.34
CA ARG A 48 -7.68 -24.40 2.74
C ARG A 48 -7.05 -25.76 3.07
N GLY A 49 -7.20 -26.76 2.19
CA GLY A 49 -6.80 -28.15 2.45
C GLY A 49 -7.74 -28.90 3.40
N THR A 50 -8.88 -28.30 3.75
CA THR A 50 -9.85 -28.86 4.70
C THR A 50 -10.58 -30.06 4.12
N VAL A 51 -11.00 -29.97 2.86
CA VAL A 51 -11.61 -31.07 2.11
C VAL A 51 -10.67 -31.59 1.03
N ALA A 52 -10.77 -32.89 0.74
CA ALA A 52 -10.07 -33.53 -0.36
C ALA A 52 -11.04 -34.24 -1.31
N GLY A 53 -10.65 -34.33 -2.58
CA GLY A 53 -11.35 -35.12 -3.58
C GLY A 53 -11.19 -36.62 -3.40
N TYR A 54 -11.80 -37.38 -4.31
CA TYR A 54 -11.65 -38.84 -4.44
C TYR A 54 -10.52 -39.24 -5.41
N GLY A 55 -9.68 -38.29 -5.82
CA GLY A 55 -8.70 -38.44 -6.89
C GLY A 55 -9.27 -38.19 -8.28
N TYR A 56 -8.38 -38.13 -9.29
CA TYR A 56 -8.72 -37.82 -10.69
C TYR A 56 -9.48 -36.49 -10.87
N GLY A 57 -9.25 -35.50 -9.99
CA GLY A 57 -9.94 -34.21 -10.03
C GLY A 57 -11.46 -34.31 -9.82
N LYS A 58 -11.93 -35.20 -8.93
CA LYS A 58 -13.36 -35.34 -8.59
C LYS A 58 -13.65 -35.13 -7.11
N PHE A 59 -14.67 -34.36 -6.78
CA PHE A 59 -15.15 -34.15 -5.41
C PHE A 59 -16.25 -35.13 -4.98
N MET A 60 -17.05 -35.64 -5.93
CA MET A 60 -18.25 -36.45 -5.72
C MET A 60 -19.32 -35.75 -4.85
N PRO A 61 -19.86 -34.59 -5.30
CA PRO A 61 -20.70 -33.72 -4.46
C PRO A 61 -21.99 -34.38 -3.94
N GLU A 62 -22.60 -35.27 -4.74
CA GLU A 62 -23.88 -35.92 -4.41
C GLU A 62 -23.73 -37.18 -3.53
N ARG A 63 -22.49 -37.65 -3.30
CA ARG A 63 -22.26 -38.80 -2.43
C ARG A 63 -22.53 -38.40 -0.98
N GLN A 64 -23.14 -39.29 -0.21
CA GLN A 64 -23.33 -39.10 1.23
C GLN A 64 -21.96 -38.98 1.92
N VAL A 65 -21.83 -38.01 2.82
CA VAL A 65 -20.64 -37.88 3.67
C VAL A 65 -20.73 -38.87 4.82
N THR A 66 -19.65 -39.60 5.09
CA THR A 66 -19.60 -40.50 6.25
C THR A 66 -19.17 -39.76 7.51
N ARG A 67 -19.45 -40.34 8.69
CA ARG A 67 -19.01 -39.80 9.98
C ARG A 67 -17.49 -39.63 10.06
N ALA A 68 -16.73 -40.58 9.54
CA ALA A 68 -15.27 -40.49 9.49
C ALA A 68 -14.79 -39.34 8.59
N GLN A 69 -15.43 -39.14 7.43
CA GLN A 69 -15.08 -38.05 6.51
C GLN A 69 -15.35 -36.68 7.11
N ALA A 70 -16.50 -36.49 7.74
CA ALA A 70 -16.85 -35.23 8.39
C ALA A 70 -15.88 -34.87 9.51
N VAL A 71 -15.53 -35.84 10.36
CA VAL A 71 -14.49 -35.67 11.39
C VAL A 71 -13.14 -35.33 10.79
N THR A 72 -12.76 -36.02 9.72
CA THR A 72 -11.50 -35.75 9.01
C THR A 72 -11.43 -34.29 8.56
N PHE A 73 -12.51 -33.74 8.01
CA PHE A 73 -12.55 -32.33 7.61
C PHE A 73 -12.38 -31.39 8.81
N MET A 74 -13.10 -31.63 9.91
CA MET A 74 -12.98 -30.80 11.13
C MET A 74 -11.58 -30.86 11.76
N VAL A 75 -10.95 -32.03 11.78
CA VAL A 75 -9.60 -32.20 12.35
C VAL A 75 -8.55 -31.53 11.49
N ARG A 76 -8.65 -31.63 10.16
CA ARG A 76 -7.76 -30.91 9.24
C ARG A 76 -7.87 -29.40 9.41
N GLU A 77 -9.06 -28.90 9.68
CA GLU A 77 -9.29 -27.47 9.91
C GLU A 77 -8.73 -27.00 11.26
N LEU A 78 -9.07 -27.71 12.34
CA LEU A 78 -8.86 -27.21 13.70
C LEU A 78 -7.55 -27.70 14.32
N TYR A 79 -7.03 -28.85 13.88
CA TYR A 79 -5.86 -29.51 14.47
C TYR A 79 -4.88 -30.06 13.41
N PRO A 80 -4.53 -29.30 12.34
CA PRO A 80 -3.66 -29.80 11.27
C PRO A 80 -2.26 -30.21 11.75
N GLN A 81 -1.75 -29.57 12.80
CA GLN A 81 -0.43 -29.87 13.40
C GLN A 81 -0.38 -31.26 14.05
N GLU A 82 -1.49 -31.74 14.61
CA GLU A 82 -1.56 -33.07 15.25
C GLU A 82 -1.59 -34.21 14.23
N LEU A 83 -1.86 -33.92 12.95
CA LEU A 83 -1.76 -34.89 11.86
C LEU A 83 -0.31 -35.14 11.43
N GLN A 84 0.61 -34.25 11.79
CA GLN A 84 2.04 -34.36 11.44
C GLN A 84 2.87 -34.99 12.56
N GLN A 85 2.35 -35.01 13.79
CA GLN A 85 2.99 -35.67 14.91
C GLN A 85 2.57 -37.14 14.94
N GLU A 86 3.50 -38.07 15.21
CA GLU A 86 3.17 -39.45 15.59
C GLU A 86 2.48 -39.44 16.97
N ALA A 87 1.24 -38.96 17.03
CA ALA A 87 0.50 -38.85 18.27
C ALA A 87 -0.06 -40.23 18.64
N GLY A 88 0.63 -40.88 19.57
CA GLY A 88 0.14 -42.03 20.33
C GLY A 88 -1.07 -41.64 21.19
N GLY A 89 -2.27 -41.72 20.62
CA GLY A 89 -3.54 -41.73 21.35
C GLY A 89 -4.10 -43.15 21.46
N GLY A 90 -4.29 -43.64 22.68
CA GLY A 90 -4.91 -44.94 22.97
C GLY A 90 -6.37 -45.01 22.50
N MET A 91 -6.81 -46.23 22.18
CA MET A 91 -8.04 -46.61 21.48
C MET A 91 -9.30 -45.90 22.02
N THR A 92 -10.09 -45.28 21.13
CA THR A 92 -11.30 -44.52 21.52
C THR A 92 -12.62 -45.17 21.13
N TYR A 93 -12.68 -46.12 20.18
CA TYR A 93 -13.90 -46.85 19.80
C TYR A 93 -13.61 -48.29 19.33
N THR A 94 -14.53 -49.22 19.58
CA THR A 94 -14.33 -50.66 19.32
C THR A 94 -14.41 -51.04 17.84
N ASP A 95 -15.08 -50.24 17.02
CA ASP A 95 -15.28 -50.44 15.58
C ASP A 95 -14.32 -49.61 14.70
N VAL A 96 -13.34 -48.94 15.31
CA VAL A 96 -12.31 -48.15 14.61
C VAL A 96 -10.92 -48.76 14.89
N PRO A 97 -10.51 -49.81 14.16
CA PRO A 97 -9.21 -50.43 14.37
C PRO A 97 -8.06 -49.51 13.92
N LYS A 98 -6.84 -49.72 14.45
CA LYS A 98 -5.65 -48.90 14.13
C LYS A 98 -5.29 -48.82 12.64
N ASN A 99 -5.71 -49.81 11.85
CA ASN A 99 -5.50 -49.86 10.40
C ASN A 99 -6.63 -49.18 9.60
N HIS A 100 -7.66 -48.64 10.27
CA HIS A 100 -8.71 -47.89 9.61
C HIS A 100 -8.12 -46.62 8.98
N PRO A 101 -8.48 -46.26 7.72
CA PRO A 101 -7.88 -45.12 7.02
C PRO A 101 -7.97 -43.78 7.73
N PHE A 102 -9.01 -43.59 8.56
CA PHE A 102 -9.24 -42.37 9.34
C PHE A 102 -9.03 -42.56 10.85
N TYR A 103 -8.28 -43.59 11.27
CA TYR A 103 -8.06 -43.88 12.69
C TYR A 103 -7.50 -42.67 13.44
N LEU A 104 -6.48 -42.01 12.86
CA LEU A 104 -5.80 -40.88 13.49
C LEU A 104 -6.74 -39.69 13.66
N GLU A 105 -7.48 -39.31 12.61
CA GLU A 105 -8.43 -38.20 12.66
C GLU A 105 -9.56 -38.47 13.66
N ILE A 106 -10.10 -39.68 13.70
CA ILE A 106 -11.14 -40.04 14.67
C ILE A 106 -10.60 -39.98 16.11
N ALA A 107 -9.37 -40.44 16.34
CA ALA A 107 -8.73 -40.38 17.65
C ALA A 107 -8.51 -38.92 18.12
N ILE A 108 -8.02 -38.05 17.24
CA ILE A 108 -7.85 -36.62 17.51
C ILE A 108 -9.19 -35.95 17.81
N ALA A 109 -10.22 -36.25 17.02
CA ALA A 109 -11.56 -35.69 17.24
C ALA A 109 -12.19 -36.14 18.55
N ALA A 110 -11.98 -37.40 18.95
CA ALA A 110 -12.44 -37.91 20.24
C ALA A 110 -11.69 -37.25 21.40
N LYS A 111 -10.37 -37.11 21.29
CA LYS A 111 -9.52 -36.40 22.27
C LYS A 111 -9.99 -34.96 22.52
N HIS A 112 -10.37 -34.25 21.46
CA HIS A 112 -10.84 -32.85 21.53
C HIS A 112 -12.36 -32.70 21.66
N GLY A 113 -13.11 -33.80 21.79
CA GLY A 113 -14.56 -33.76 21.97
C GLY A 113 -15.35 -33.24 20.76
N LEU A 114 -14.76 -33.24 19.56
CA LEU A 114 -15.43 -32.78 18.32
C LEU A 114 -16.59 -33.71 17.93
N ALA A 115 -16.40 -35.00 18.17
CA ALA A 115 -17.37 -36.04 17.88
C ALA A 115 -17.48 -37.02 19.05
N SER A 116 -18.69 -37.52 19.27
CA SER A 116 -18.98 -38.56 20.26
C SER A 116 -19.37 -39.85 19.55
N GLY A 117 -18.90 -40.97 20.10
CA GLY A 117 -19.42 -42.29 19.75
C GLY A 117 -20.76 -42.57 20.41
N PHE A 118 -21.20 -43.80 20.26
CA PHE A 118 -22.46 -44.30 20.78
C PHE A 118 -22.27 -44.96 22.15
N PRO A 119 -23.35 -45.13 22.94
CA PRO A 119 -23.27 -45.76 24.27
C PRO A 119 -22.71 -47.19 24.27
N ASP A 120 -22.70 -47.87 23.13
CA ASP A 120 -22.13 -49.21 22.93
C ASP A 120 -20.61 -49.19 22.63
N SER A 121 -19.94 -48.05 22.84
CA SER A 121 -18.51 -47.84 22.59
C SER A 121 -18.08 -47.89 21.12
N THR A 122 -19.03 -47.74 20.18
CA THR A 122 -18.77 -47.66 18.74
C THR A 122 -18.78 -46.22 18.22
N PHE A 123 -18.24 -45.98 17.03
CA PHE A 123 -18.24 -44.68 16.34
C PHE A 123 -19.06 -44.66 15.05
N HIS A 124 -19.25 -45.81 14.40
CA HIS A 124 -19.86 -45.98 13.08
C HIS A 124 -19.17 -45.14 11.98
N PRO A 125 -17.87 -45.37 11.70
CA PRO A 125 -17.07 -44.50 10.83
C PRO A 125 -17.62 -44.39 9.39
N ASP A 126 -18.18 -45.46 8.85
CA ASP A 126 -18.67 -45.53 7.48
C ASP A 126 -20.16 -45.18 7.33
N ALA A 127 -20.86 -44.94 8.45
CA ALA A 127 -22.27 -44.57 8.40
C ALA A 127 -22.46 -43.16 7.80
N PRO A 128 -23.48 -42.95 6.95
CA PRO A 128 -23.85 -41.64 6.46
C PRO A 128 -24.20 -40.69 7.60
N MET A 129 -23.75 -39.45 7.53
CA MET A 129 -24.14 -38.43 8.51
C MET A 129 -25.51 -37.85 8.23
N SER A 130 -26.32 -37.73 9.27
CA SER A 130 -27.58 -36.99 9.28
C SER A 130 -27.38 -35.48 9.41
N ARG A 131 -28.42 -34.71 9.07
CA ARG A 131 -28.45 -33.25 9.30
C ARG A 131 -28.35 -32.90 10.78
N ALA A 132 -28.98 -33.69 11.64
CA ALA A 132 -28.88 -33.55 13.10
C ALA A 132 -27.46 -33.76 13.63
N GLU A 133 -26.77 -34.82 13.18
CA GLU A 133 -25.38 -35.05 13.53
C GLU A 133 -24.48 -33.94 13.02
N THR A 134 -24.71 -33.45 11.80
CA THR A 134 -23.95 -32.32 11.23
C THR A 134 -24.09 -31.08 12.12
N ALA A 135 -25.32 -30.76 12.55
CA ALA A 135 -25.55 -29.65 13.45
C ALA A 135 -24.83 -29.82 14.79
N ALA A 136 -24.90 -31.02 15.37
CA ALA A 136 -24.26 -31.34 16.64
C ALA A 136 -22.73 -31.30 16.56
N PHE A 137 -22.14 -31.82 15.49
CA PHE A 137 -20.69 -31.87 15.29
C PHE A 137 -20.12 -30.46 15.13
N LEU A 138 -20.68 -29.67 14.21
CA LEU A 138 -20.19 -28.31 13.95
C LEU A 138 -20.42 -27.37 15.14
N THR A 139 -21.54 -27.50 15.86
CA THR A 139 -21.80 -26.71 17.09
C THR A 139 -20.75 -26.99 18.16
N ARG A 140 -20.37 -28.26 18.38
CA ARG A 140 -19.32 -28.61 19.35
C ARG A 140 -17.94 -28.16 18.87
N ALA A 141 -17.60 -28.46 17.62
CA ALA A 141 -16.27 -28.20 17.08
C ALA A 141 -15.88 -26.71 17.17
N TYR A 142 -16.85 -25.81 16.97
CA TYR A 142 -16.63 -24.37 17.02
C TYR A 142 -17.22 -23.70 18.28
N SER A 143 -17.70 -24.49 19.24
CA SER A 143 -18.33 -23.98 20.48
C SER A 143 -19.40 -22.92 20.22
N LEU A 144 -20.24 -23.13 19.21
CA LEU A 144 -21.23 -22.15 18.75
C LEU A 144 -22.31 -21.91 19.81
N VAL A 145 -22.71 -20.65 19.95
CA VAL A 145 -23.81 -20.22 20.83
C VAL A 145 -25.02 -19.78 20.03
N LYS A 146 -26.21 -19.78 20.66
CA LYS A 146 -27.46 -19.42 20.00
C LYS A 146 -27.43 -17.98 19.48
N GLY A 147 -27.78 -17.80 18.21
CA GLY A 147 -27.89 -16.50 17.55
C GLY A 147 -29.24 -15.80 17.79
N GLN A 148 -29.45 -14.69 17.09
CA GLN A 148 -30.64 -13.84 17.26
C GLN A 148 -31.70 -14.02 16.17
N GLN A 149 -31.42 -14.73 15.08
CA GLN A 149 -32.39 -14.89 14.00
C GLN A 149 -33.59 -15.73 14.48
N PRO A 150 -34.83 -15.29 14.20
CA PRO A 150 -36.01 -16.11 14.45
C PRO A 150 -35.94 -17.41 13.64
N VAL A 151 -36.26 -18.54 14.28
CA VAL A 151 -36.24 -19.87 13.64
C VAL A 151 -37.62 -20.51 13.77
N THR A 152 -38.22 -20.86 12.64
CA THR A 152 -39.49 -21.60 12.58
C THR A 152 -39.25 -22.98 11.96
N ILE A 153 -39.09 -24.00 12.82
CA ILE A 153 -38.88 -25.40 12.42
C ILE A 153 -39.85 -26.27 13.22
N THR A 154 -40.66 -27.09 12.54
CA THR A 154 -41.79 -27.80 13.16
C THR A 154 -41.47 -29.23 13.65
N ASP A 155 -40.41 -29.86 13.14
CA ASP A 155 -40.12 -31.29 13.33
C ASP A 155 -38.92 -31.59 14.25
N THR A 156 -38.39 -30.59 14.97
CA THR A 156 -37.17 -30.75 15.80
C THR A 156 -37.40 -30.64 17.30
N ALA A 157 -38.56 -30.15 17.76
CA ALA A 157 -38.78 -29.81 19.17
C ALA A 157 -38.55 -30.98 20.16
N LYS A 158 -38.79 -32.22 19.74
CA LYS A 158 -38.57 -33.44 20.54
C LYS A 158 -37.32 -34.24 20.12
N HIS A 159 -36.56 -33.73 19.16
CA HIS A 159 -35.40 -34.40 18.60
C HIS A 159 -34.17 -34.22 19.52
N TRP A 160 -33.30 -35.23 19.64
CA TRP A 160 -32.11 -35.16 20.50
C TRP A 160 -31.16 -34.00 20.13
N ALA A 161 -31.17 -33.62 18.85
CA ALA A 161 -30.38 -32.52 18.30
C ALA A 161 -31.13 -31.17 18.26
N ALA A 162 -32.25 -31.00 18.98
CA ALA A 162 -33.03 -29.75 18.96
C ALA A 162 -32.18 -28.50 19.25
N ALA A 163 -31.33 -28.57 20.29
CA ALA A 163 -30.47 -27.47 20.70
C ALA A 163 -29.40 -27.09 19.66
N PRO A 164 -28.55 -28.01 19.15
CA PRO A 164 -27.57 -27.67 18.13
C PRO A 164 -28.21 -27.24 16.80
N ILE A 165 -29.36 -27.80 16.42
CA ILE A 165 -30.11 -27.33 15.24
C ILE A 165 -30.55 -25.88 15.44
N LEU A 166 -31.12 -25.55 16.60
CA LEU A 166 -31.52 -24.18 16.92
C LEU A 166 -30.32 -23.22 16.91
N ILE A 167 -29.17 -23.62 17.48
CA ILE A 167 -27.95 -22.80 17.49
C ILE A 167 -27.51 -22.48 16.06
N MET A 168 -27.34 -23.50 15.21
CA MET A 168 -26.89 -23.25 13.84
C MET A 168 -27.92 -22.48 13.01
N SER A 169 -29.22 -22.77 13.16
CA SER A 169 -30.28 -22.07 12.42
C SER A 169 -30.46 -20.62 12.85
N SER A 170 -30.34 -20.31 14.14
CA SER A 170 -30.46 -18.93 14.65
C SER A 170 -29.26 -18.04 14.31
N ASN A 171 -28.15 -18.64 13.86
CA ASN A 171 -27.00 -17.94 13.27
C ASN A 171 -27.04 -17.96 11.72
N GLY A 172 -28.08 -18.51 11.09
CA GLY A 172 -28.19 -18.59 9.62
C GLY A 172 -27.26 -19.62 8.96
N LEU A 173 -26.61 -20.50 9.74
CA LEU A 173 -25.59 -21.44 9.26
C LEU A 173 -26.22 -22.66 8.59
N ILE A 174 -27.40 -23.08 9.06
CA ILE A 174 -28.19 -24.18 8.49
C ILE A 174 -29.68 -23.83 8.45
N GLY A 175 -30.33 -24.06 7.32
CA GLY A 175 -31.76 -23.75 7.12
C GLY A 175 -32.65 -24.99 7.05
N GLY A 176 -33.95 -24.79 7.27
CA GLY A 176 -35.01 -25.76 6.99
C GLY A 176 -35.48 -25.70 5.52
N TYR A 177 -36.50 -26.50 5.21
CA TYR A 177 -37.16 -26.55 3.90
C TYR A 177 -38.35 -25.58 3.85
N SER A 178 -38.87 -25.33 2.64
CA SER A 178 -40.00 -24.43 2.40
C SER A 178 -41.30 -24.86 3.12
N ASP A 179 -41.41 -26.13 3.51
CA ASP A 179 -42.51 -26.70 4.29
C ASP A 179 -42.34 -26.52 5.81
N SER A 180 -41.38 -25.68 6.25
CA SER A 180 -41.03 -25.44 7.66
C SER A 180 -40.49 -26.66 8.41
N THR A 181 -40.09 -27.72 7.72
CA THR A 181 -39.39 -28.88 8.30
C THR A 181 -37.87 -28.71 8.22
N PHE A 182 -37.12 -29.36 9.11
CA PHE A 182 -35.66 -29.46 9.04
C PHE A 182 -35.19 -30.83 8.56
N ARG A 183 -35.99 -31.88 8.74
CA ARG A 183 -35.69 -33.27 8.39
C ARG A 183 -34.40 -33.76 9.05
N PRO A 184 -34.35 -33.81 10.40
CA PRO A 184 -33.12 -34.04 11.16
C PRO A 184 -32.40 -35.35 10.81
N ASP A 185 -33.14 -36.40 10.51
CA ASP A 185 -32.59 -37.74 10.21
C ASP A 185 -32.20 -37.94 8.73
N ARG A 186 -32.45 -36.96 7.85
CA ARG A 186 -32.02 -37.05 6.45
C ARG A 186 -30.50 -37.01 6.38
N SER A 187 -29.90 -37.94 5.62
CA SER A 187 -28.47 -37.94 5.34
C SER A 187 -28.02 -36.72 4.52
N VAL A 188 -26.80 -36.27 4.77
CA VAL A 188 -26.18 -35.09 4.17
C VAL A 188 -25.20 -35.53 3.07
N THR A 189 -25.22 -34.82 1.94
CA THR A 189 -24.22 -35.03 0.87
C THR A 189 -22.90 -34.35 1.21
N ARG A 190 -21.82 -34.72 0.53
CA ARG A 190 -20.52 -34.04 0.68
C ARG A 190 -20.59 -32.56 0.35
N ALA A 191 -21.37 -32.18 -0.68
CA ALA A 191 -21.60 -30.78 -1.03
C ALA A 191 -22.32 -30.03 0.09
N GLU A 192 -23.39 -30.60 0.65
CA GLU A 192 -24.13 -29.99 1.75
C GLU A 192 -23.26 -29.82 3.00
N PHE A 193 -22.48 -30.84 3.37
CA PHE A 193 -21.57 -30.73 4.51
C PHE A 193 -20.50 -29.67 4.31
N ALA A 194 -19.88 -29.62 3.12
CA ALA A 194 -18.89 -28.60 2.78
C ALA A 194 -19.48 -27.18 2.88
N VAL A 195 -20.70 -26.98 2.41
CA VAL A 195 -21.41 -25.69 2.51
C VAL A 195 -21.74 -25.32 3.95
N PHE A 196 -22.18 -26.27 4.78
CA PHE A 196 -22.44 -25.97 6.19
C PHE A 196 -21.15 -25.59 6.91
N MET A 197 -20.08 -26.35 6.71
CA MET A 197 -18.79 -26.07 7.35
C MET A 197 -18.17 -24.75 6.86
N SER A 198 -18.24 -24.44 5.56
CA SER A 198 -17.73 -23.18 5.02
C SER A 198 -18.47 -21.96 5.61
N ARG A 199 -19.79 -22.08 5.82
CA ARG A 199 -20.58 -21.05 6.53
C ARG A 199 -20.12 -20.86 7.97
N VAL A 200 -19.85 -21.95 8.70
CA VAL A 200 -19.33 -21.84 10.08
C VAL A 200 -17.97 -21.15 10.10
N ILE A 201 -17.05 -21.53 9.21
CA ILE A 201 -15.72 -20.90 9.14
C ILE A 201 -15.85 -19.40 8.80
N ARG A 202 -16.67 -19.04 7.81
CA ARG A 202 -16.91 -17.63 7.45
C ARG A 202 -17.57 -16.85 8.60
N PHE A 203 -18.46 -17.49 9.36
CA PHE A 203 -19.06 -16.88 10.56
C PHE A 203 -18.03 -16.61 11.65
N GLU A 204 -17.18 -17.59 11.97
CA GLU A 204 -16.10 -17.42 12.94
C GLU A 204 -15.06 -16.38 12.50
N ARG A 205 -14.79 -16.32 11.18
CA ARG A 205 -13.95 -15.30 10.57
C ARG A 205 -14.50 -13.89 10.78
N GLN A 206 -15.80 -13.69 10.56
CA GLN A 206 -16.47 -12.41 10.86
C GLN A 206 -16.44 -12.07 12.35
N GLY A 207 -16.64 -13.07 13.22
CA GLY A 207 -16.50 -12.90 14.67
C GLY A 207 -15.10 -12.46 15.07
N ALA A 208 -14.05 -13.02 14.46
CA ALA A 208 -12.67 -12.64 14.70
C ALA A 208 -12.37 -11.19 14.27
N ILE A 209 -12.89 -10.76 13.12
CA ILE A 209 -12.79 -9.36 12.65
C ILE A 209 -13.45 -8.41 13.66
N GLN A 210 -14.68 -8.71 14.09
CA GLN A 210 -15.42 -7.87 15.04
C GLN A 210 -14.73 -7.79 16.41
N ALA A 211 -14.14 -8.89 16.86
CA ALA A 211 -13.37 -8.96 18.10
C ALA A 211 -11.95 -8.39 17.97
N GLN A 212 -11.49 -8.05 16.76
CA GLN A 212 -10.11 -7.70 16.44
C GLN A 212 -9.10 -8.78 16.88
N ASP A 213 -9.51 -10.04 16.81
CA ASP A 213 -8.66 -11.20 17.10
C ASP A 213 -7.93 -11.64 15.81
N TRP A 214 -6.80 -10.99 15.54
CA TRP A 214 -6.05 -11.18 14.29
C TRP A 214 -5.41 -12.55 14.18
N ASP A 215 -5.00 -13.15 15.30
CA ASP A 215 -4.42 -14.50 15.29
C ASP A 215 -5.50 -15.53 14.92
N LYS A 216 -6.72 -15.36 15.45
CA LYS A 216 -7.88 -16.18 15.05
C LYS A 216 -8.27 -15.93 13.60
N LEU A 217 -8.34 -14.67 13.13
CA LEU A 217 -8.63 -14.35 11.73
C LEU A 217 -7.62 -15.00 10.78
N MET A 218 -6.32 -14.87 11.05
CA MET A 218 -5.27 -15.47 10.22
C MET A 218 -5.34 -16.99 10.16
N SER A 219 -5.79 -17.66 11.23
CA SER A 219 -6.06 -19.10 11.21
C SER A 219 -7.18 -19.49 10.22
N TYR A 220 -8.10 -18.55 9.95
CA TYR A 220 -9.15 -18.67 8.95
C TYR A 220 -8.81 -18.05 7.59
N MET A 221 -7.56 -17.66 7.38
CA MET A 221 -7.04 -17.26 6.07
C MET A 221 -6.26 -18.41 5.43
N THR A 222 -6.39 -18.58 4.13
CA THR A 222 -5.48 -19.41 3.32
C THR A 222 -4.11 -18.73 3.22
N VAL A 223 -3.08 -19.49 2.83
CA VAL A 223 -1.77 -18.91 2.47
C VAL A 223 -1.91 -17.91 1.32
N SER A 224 -2.83 -18.16 0.38
CA SER A 224 -3.15 -17.23 -0.72
C SER A 224 -3.60 -15.87 -0.19
N GLU A 225 -4.60 -15.88 0.69
CA GLU A 225 -5.15 -14.66 1.28
C GLU A 225 -4.09 -13.88 2.08
N GLN A 226 -3.29 -14.60 2.87
CA GLN A 226 -2.23 -13.98 3.67
C GLN A 226 -1.16 -13.34 2.77
N VAL A 227 -0.72 -14.02 1.73
CA VAL A 227 0.23 -13.47 0.74
C VAL A 227 -0.38 -12.30 -0.01
N GLY A 228 -1.66 -12.39 -0.39
CA GLY A 228 -2.39 -11.32 -1.06
C GLY A 228 -2.38 -10.01 -0.26
N GLN A 229 -2.53 -10.11 1.06
CA GLN A 229 -2.42 -8.95 1.95
C GLN A 229 -1.07 -8.22 1.89
N MET A 230 -0.01 -8.90 1.44
CA MET A 230 1.34 -8.36 1.30
C MET A 230 1.61 -7.75 -0.08
N LEU A 231 0.60 -7.61 -0.94
CA LEU A 231 0.75 -7.05 -2.29
C LEU A 231 -0.06 -5.76 -2.46
N MET A 232 0.57 -4.77 -3.09
CA MET A 232 -0.06 -3.51 -3.45
C MET A 232 0.31 -3.11 -4.88
N PRO A 233 -0.38 -3.62 -5.91
CA PRO A 233 -0.14 -3.21 -7.29
C PRO A 233 -0.71 -1.83 -7.60
N ASP A 234 -0.24 -1.22 -8.70
CA ASP A 234 -0.90 -0.06 -9.29
C ASP A 234 -2.00 -0.49 -10.26
N ILE A 235 -2.97 0.40 -10.46
CA ILE A 235 -4.05 0.21 -11.43
C ILE A 235 -4.03 1.27 -12.52
N ARG A 236 -2.86 1.83 -12.89
CA ARG A 236 -2.81 2.96 -13.84
C ARG A 236 -3.51 2.66 -15.16
N GLN A 237 -3.29 1.45 -15.67
CA GLN A 237 -3.80 1.03 -16.96
C GLN A 237 -4.20 -0.44 -16.97
N TRP A 238 -5.20 -0.76 -17.79
CA TRP A 238 -5.58 -2.12 -18.12
C TRP A 238 -5.79 -2.23 -19.63
N ASN A 239 -5.16 -3.21 -20.27
CA ASN A 239 -5.15 -3.38 -21.73
C ASN A 239 -4.78 -2.09 -22.50
N GLY A 240 -3.81 -1.32 -21.97
CA GLY A 240 -3.34 -0.07 -22.56
C GLY A 240 -4.29 1.14 -22.38
N GLN A 241 -5.44 0.96 -21.71
CA GLN A 241 -6.38 2.03 -21.41
C GLN A 241 -6.19 2.51 -19.97
N VAL A 242 -6.35 3.82 -19.74
CA VAL A 242 -6.34 4.37 -18.37
C VAL A 242 -7.52 3.82 -17.57
N THR A 243 -7.30 3.56 -16.28
CA THR A 243 -8.35 3.00 -15.41
C THR A 243 -8.87 4.08 -14.47
N THR A 244 -10.07 4.58 -14.74
CA THR A 244 -10.77 5.58 -13.93
C THR A 244 -12.05 5.05 -13.29
N ALA A 245 -12.35 3.78 -13.49
CA ALA A 245 -13.46 3.05 -12.86
C ALA A 245 -13.05 1.59 -12.67
N VAL A 246 -13.69 0.89 -11.73
CA VAL A 246 -13.50 -0.55 -11.56
C VAL A 246 -13.88 -1.27 -12.86
N ASN A 247 -12.97 -2.09 -13.38
CA ASN A 247 -13.15 -2.91 -14.57
C ASN A 247 -12.84 -4.38 -14.26
N GLU A 248 -13.14 -5.28 -15.19
CA GLU A 248 -12.93 -6.72 -15.02
C GLU A 248 -11.46 -7.12 -14.79
N GLY A 249 -10.49 -6.31 -15.22
CA GLY A 249 -9.09 -6.52 -14.89
C GLY A 249 -8.79 -6.27 -13.42
N VAL A 250 -9.27 -5.12 -12.91
CA VAL A 250 -9.12 -4.73 -11.50
C VAL A 250 -9.84 -5.72 -10.58
N LYS A 251 -11.09 -6.10 -10.90
CA LYS A 251 -11.83 -7.11 -10.12
C LYS A 251 -11.07 -8.42 -10.04
N ARG A 252 -10.64 -8.96 -11.18
CA ARG A 252 -9.84 -10.20 -11.19
C ARG A 252 -8.55 -10.06 -10.40
N SER A 253 -7.86 -8.92 -10.47
CA SER A 253 -6.65 -8.72 -9.67
C SER A 253 -6.96 -8.75 -8.17
N ILE A 254 -8.02 -8.08 -7.73
CA ILE A 254 -8.44 -8.07 -6.32
C ILE A 254 -8.83 -9.48 -5.85
N HIS A 255 -9.69 -10.17 -6.60
CA HIS A 255 -10.27 -11.45 -6.22
C HIS A 255 -9.30 -12.63 -6.39
N ASP A 256 -8.56 -12.70 -7.51
CA ASP A 256 -7.69 -13.84 -7.82
C ASP A 256 -6.35 -13.80 -7.03
N GLN A 257 -5.95 -12.63 -6.50
CA GLN A 257 -4.73 -12.48 -5.71
C GLN A 257 -4.99 -12.05 -4.26
N ASP A 258 -6.25 -11.96 -3.81
CA ASP A 258 -6.63 -11.57 -2.44
C ASP A 258 -5.95 -10.28 -1.94
N LEU A 259 -5.86 -9.27 -2.81
CA LEU A 259 -4.96 -8.13 -2.62
C LEU A 259 -5.15 -7.39 -1.29
N GLY A 260 -4.04 -6.92 -0.72
CA GLY A 260 -4.01 -6.14 0.51
C GLY A 260 -4.24 -4.65 0.30
N GLY A 261 -3.92 -4.14 -0.89
CA GLY A 261 -4.13 -2.75 -1.24
C GLY A 261 -3.85 -2.44 -2.69
N LEU A 262 -4.05 -1.19 -3.07
CA LEU A 262 -3.78 -0.64 -4.40
C LEU A 262 -3.18 0.76 -4.26
N ILE A 263 -2.27 1.12 -5.17
CA ILE A 263 -1.77 2.50 -5.30
C ILE A 263 -2.40 3.20 -6.51
N LEU A 264 -2.86 4.43 -6.29
CA LEU A 264 -3.43 5.29 -7.32
C LEU A 264 -2.42 6.33 -7.80
N PHE A 265 -2.53 6.70 -9.08
CA PHE A 265 -1.72 7.72 -9.75
C PHE A 265 -2.62 8.73 -10.47
N ASP A 266 -2.00 9.77 -11.05
CA ASP A 266 -2.66 10.77 -11.89
C ASP A 266 -3.53 10.16 -13.00
N LYS A 267 -3.10 9.08 -13.64
CA LYS A 267 -3.87 8.36 -14.66
C LYS A 267 -5.20 7.78 -14.16
N ASN A 268 -5.36 7.60 -12.85
CA ASN A 268 -6.57 7.10 -12.24
C ASN A 268 -7.58 8.20 -11.90
N ILE A 269 -7.18 9.46 -12.07
CA ILE A 269 -7.84 10.61 -11.47
C ILE A 269 -8.27 11.60 -12.56
N VAL A 270 -9.56 11.82 -12.64
CA VAL A 270 -10.19 12.83 -13.50
C VAL A 270 -10.61 14.02 -12.65
N ASP A 271 -11.38 13.77 -11.60
CA ASP A 271 -11.84 14.77 -10.64
C ASP A 271 -12.18 14.13 -9.28
N ALA A 272 -12.49 14.96 -8.28
CA ALA A 272 -12.77 14.49 -6.93
C ALA A 272 -13.98 13.53 -6.83
N ARG A 273 -15.04 13.74 -7.63
CA ARG A 273 -16.23 12.88 -7.60
C ARG A 273 -15.89 11.51 -8.18
N GLN A 274 -15.21 11.48 -9.32
CA GLN A 274 -14.80 10.23 -9.96
C GLN A 274 -13.86 9.40 -9.07
N VAL A 275 -12.87 10.02 -8.41
CA VAL A 275 -11.97 9.27 -7.52
C VAL A 275 -12.71 8.73 -6.31
N THR A 276 -13.63 9.50 -5.73
CA THR A 276 -14.45 9.04 -4.60
C THR A 276 -15.32 7.84 -4.99
N THR A 277 -15.92 7.87 -6.19
CA THR A 277 -16.62 6.70 -6.73
C THR A 277 -15.69 5.51 -6.95
N LEU A 278 -14.51 5.74 -7.53
CA LEU A 278 -13.53 4.68 -7.76
C LEU A 278 -13.08 4.02 -6.44
N THR A 279 -12.71 4.81 -5.43
CA THR A 279 -12.26 4.27 -4.13
C THR A 279 -13.39 3.56 -3.39
N HIS A 280 -14.62 4.07 -3.46
CA HIS A 280 -15.81 3.38 -2.94
C HIS A 280 -15.99 2.02 -3.62
N ASP A 281 -16.03 1.99 -4.95
CA ASP A 281 -16.25 0.76 -5.72
C ASP A 281 -15.12 -0.26 -5.49
N LEU A 282 -13.86 0.19 -5.36
CA LEU A 282 -12.74 -0.66 -4.99
C LEU A 282 -12.92 -1.32 -3.61
N GLN A 283 -13.41 -0.57 -2.61
CA GLN A 283 -13.71 -1.13 -1.29
C GLN A 283 -14.92 -2.07 -1.28
N MET A 284 -15.83 -1.92 -2.23
CA MET A 284 -16.97 -2.83 -2.44
C MET A 284 -16.57 -4.12 -3.15
N GLU A 285 -15.53 -4.09 -3.99
CA GLU A 285 -14.91 -5.30 -4.55
C GLU A 285 -14.01 -5.99 -3.52
N ALA A 286 -13.52 -5.28 -2.50
CA ALA A 286 -12.81 -5.91 -1.40
C ALA A 286 -13.71 -6.86 -0.61
N GLY A 287 -13.18 -8.03 -0.24
CA GLY A 287 -13.89 -9.02 0.58
C GLY A 287 -14.14 -8.54 2.01
N ASP A 288 -14.00 -9.43 2.99
CA ASP A 288 -14.16 -9.06 4.39
C ASP A 288 -12.97 -8.30 5.00
N ILE A 289 -11.81 -8.36 4.33
CA ILE A 289 -10.64 -7.56 4.64
C ILE A 289 -10.57 -6.38 3.65
N PRO A 290 -10.66 -5.12 4.12
CA PRO A 290 -10.67 -3.94 3.26
C PRO A 290 -9.30 -3.70 2.61
N LEU A 291 -9.25 -3.00 1.48
CA LEU A 291 -8.00 -2.63 0.81
C LEU A 291 -7.34 -1.42 1.48
N PHE A 292 -6.02 -1.37 1.52
CA PHE A 292 -5.32 -0.08 1.61
C PHE A 292 -5.38 0.62 0.26
N LEU A 293 -5.91 1.84 0.19
CA LEU A 293 -5.82 2.67 -1.01
C LEU A 293 -4.82 3.79 -0.76
N GLY A 294 -3.70 3.73 -1.49
CA GLY A 294 -2.54 4.61 -1.31
C GLY A 294 -2.30 5.57 -2.46
N ILE A 295 -1.61 6.68 -2.18
CA ILE A 295 -1.22 7.68 -3.19
C ILE A 295 0.06 8.42 -2.78
N ASP A 296 0.77 8.98 -3.77
CA ASP A 296 1.82 9.98 -3.55
C ASP A 296 1.25 11.41 -3.62
N GLN A 297 0.76 11.91 -2.49
CA GLN A 297 0.29 13.30 -2.35
C GLN A 297 1.23 14.06 -1.40
N GLU A 298 2.48 14.28 -1.84
CA GLU A 298 3.53 14.98 -1.07
C GLU A 298 3.29 16.49 -0.99
N GLY A 299 2.60 17.06 -1.98
CA GLY A 299 2.53 18.52 -2.18
C GLY A 299 3.66 19.04 -3.08
N GLY A 300 3.61 20.34 -3.39
CA GLY A 300 4.56 20.97 -4.31
C GLY A 300 4.57 20.33 -5.70
N VAL A 301 5.71 19.73 -6.05
CA VAL A 301 5.97 19.11 -7.37
C VAL A 301 5.42 17.69 -7.52
N VAL A 302 5.07 17.01 -6.42
CA VAL A 302 4.44 15.67 -6.44
C VAL A 302 3.05 15.77 -5.82
N LYS A 303 2.06 15.93 -6.69
CA LYS A 303 0.64 16.03 -6.35
C LYS A 303 -0.20 15.41 -7.46
N ARG A 304 -1.34 14.83 -7.09
CA ARG A 304 -2.17 14.01 -7.97
C ARG A 304 -3.63 14.44 -8.02
N ILE A 305 -4.14 15.14 -7.00
CA ILE A 305 -5.56 15.51 -6.87
C ILE A 305 -5.88 16.79 -7.67
N PRO A 306 -6.70 16.74 -8.75
CA PRO A 306 -7.21 17.91 -9.44
C PRO A 306 -8.23 18.65 -8.59
N GLY A 307 -8.20 19.98 -8.62
CA GLY A 307 -9.09 20.84 -7.83
C GLY A 307 -8.77 20.90 -6.33
N GLY A 308 -7.92 20.00 -5.82
CA GLY A 308 -7.41 20.01 -4.46
C GLY A 308 -6.47 21.18 -4.17
N THR A 309 -6.04 21.26 -2.92
CA THR A 309 -5.15 22.34 -2.45
C THR A 309 -3.73 22.13 -2.98
N ASN A 310 -3.15 23.17 -3.58
CA ASN A 310 -1.81 23.16 -4.17
C ASN A 310 -0.77 23.57 -3.12
N LEU A 311 -0.49 22.71 -2.15
CA LEU A 311 0.54 22.99 -1.14
C LEU A 311 1.87 23.43 -1.78
N PRO A 312 2.54 24.48 -1.24
CA PRO A 312 3.78 25.01 -1.82
C PRO A 312 4.96 24.03 -1.92
N GLY A 313 4.94 22.94 -1.16
CA GLY A 313 5.93 21.87 -1.17
C GLY A 313 6.87 21.86 0.03
N GLN A 314 7.67 20.80 0.15
CA GLN A 314 8.46 20.54 1.35
C GLN A 314 9.59 21.55 1.55
N MET A 315 10.32 21.90 0.51
CA MET A 315 11.38 22.92 0.63
C MET A 315 10.81 24.31 0.96
N ALA A 316 9.58 24.62 0.51
CA ALA A 316 8.89 25.85 0.91
C ALA A 316 8.56 25.83 2.42
N LEU A 317 8.05 24.72 2.95
CA LEU A 317 7.85 24.52 4.39
C LEU A 317 9.18 24.61 5.15
N GLY A 318 10.23 24.00 4.61
CA GLY A 318 11.61 24.16 5.09
C GLY A 318 12.00 25.62 5.25
N ALA A 319 11.72 26.45 4.24
CA ALA A 319 12.05 27.86 4.27
C ALA A 319 11.25 28.66 5.32
N THR A 320 10.06 28.19 5.70
CA THR A 320 9.32 28.77 6.84
C THR A 320 9.93 28.40 8.19
N GLY A 321 10.49 27.19 8.32
CA GLY A 321 10.98 26.62 9.57
C GLY A 321 9.91 26.32 10.63
N ASP A 322 8.63 26.52 10.31
CA ASP A 322 7.50 26.49 11.25
C ASP A 322 6.82 25.12 11.27
N THR A 323 6.96 24.39 12.38
CA THR A 323 6.34 23.07 12.56
C THR A 323 4.81 23.14 12.57
N THR A 324 4.24 24.27 12.99
CA THR A 324 2.77 24.46 13.00
C THR A 324 2.22 24.45 11.57
N LEU A 325 2.96 25.03 10.64
CA LEU A 325 2.57 25.03 9.22
C LEU A 325 2.78 23.66 8.56
N ALA A 326 3.83 22.93 8.94
CA ALA A 326 4.02 21.56 8.47
C ALA A 326 2.93 20.61 8.99
N GLU A 327 2.52 20.74 10.26
CA GLU A 327 1.37 20.00 10.81
C GLU A 327 0.07 20.38 10.11
N ALA A 328 -0.17 21.68 9.87
CA ALA A 328 -1.35 22.14 9.14
C ALA A 328 -1.38 21.63 7.70
N ALA A 329 -0.22 21.56 7.02
CA ALA A 329 -0.08 20.99 5.69
C ALA A 329 -0.41 19.48 5.69
N GLY A 330 0.16 18.71 6.61
CA GLY A 330 -0.18 17.29 6.75
C GLY A 330 -1.66 17.07 7.05
N ARG A 331 -2.23 17.90 7.93
CA ARG A 331 -3.64 17.81 8.32
C ARG A 331 -4.58 18.09 7.16
N LEU A 332 -4.39 19.18 6.42
CA LEU A 332 -5.27 19.49 5.29
C LEU A 332 -5.14 18.45 4.17
N THR A 333 -3.94 17.93 3.92
CA THR A 333 -3.73 16.85 2.94
C THR A 333 -4.47 15.60 3.37
N GLY A 334 -4.38 15.23 4.65
CA GLY A 334 -5.13 14.11 5.19
C GLY A 334 -6.65 14.31 5.14
N GLU A 335 -7.15 15.52 5.40
CA GLU A 335 -8.58 15.85 5.30
C GLU A 335 -9.08 15.67 3.85
N GLU A 336 -8.34 16.15 2.84
CA GLU A 336 -8.69 15.95 1.42
C GLU A 336 -8.60 14.48 0.99
N LEU A 337 -7.54 13.76 1.37
CA LEU A 337 -7.36 12.35 1.03
C LEU A 337 -8.45 11.46 1.63
N LYS A 338 -8.80 11.68 2.90
CA LYS A 338 -9.85 10.93 3.56
C LYS A 338 -11.21 11.14 2.89
N ALA A 339 -11.52 12.38 2.48
CA ALA A 339 -12.76 12.69 1.76
C ALA A 339 -12.83 11.98 0.39
N LEU A 340 -11.68 11.68 -0.23
CA LEU A 340 -11.58 10.91 -1.47
C LEU A 340 -11.55 9.39 -1.26
N GLY A 341 -11.67 8.91 -0.02
CA GLY A 341 -11.60 7.48 0.30
C GLY A 341 -10.20 6.88 0.20
N LEU A 342 -9.14 7.69 0.38
CA LEU A 342 -7.75 7.24 0.43
C LEU A 342 -7.26 7.17 1.88
N GLN A 343 -6.58 6.08 2.25
CA GLN A 343 -6.16 5.84 3.65
C GLN A 343 -4.66 5.96 3.85
N VAL A 344 -3.85 5.84 2.79
CA VAL A 344 -2.39 5.89 2.88
C VAL A 344 -1.88 7.03 2.02
N ASN A 345 -1.07 7.92 2.62
CA ASN A 345 -0.26 8.87 1.87
C ASN A 345 1.19 8.46 1.99
N PHE A 346 1.88 8.24 0.88
CA PHE A 346 3.32 7.98 0.85
C PHE A 346 4.09 9.30 1.01
N ALA A 347 3.92 9.92 2.17
CA ALA A 347 4.52 11.18 2.61
C ALA A 347 4.55 11.22 4.15
N PRO A 348 5.38 12.08 4.76
CA PRO A 348 6.37 12.95 4.14
C PRO A 348 7.63 12.23 3.62
N VAL A 349 8.38 12.93 2.77
CA VAL A 349 9.76 12.58 2.41
C VAL A 349 10.69 13.06 3.53
N LEU A 350 11.40 12.12 4.15
CA LEU A 350 12.35 12.36 5.25
C LEU A 350 13.81 12.39 4.78
N ASP A 351 14.05 12.32 3.47
CA ASP A 351 15.39 12.43 2.91
C ASP A 351 16.02 13.80 3.17
N ILE A 352 17.31 13.83 3.47
CA ILE A 352 18.08 15.08 3.65
C ILE A 352 18.71 15.47 2.32
N ASN A 353 18.32 16.61 1.75
CA ASN A 353 18.83 17.07 0.46
C ASN A 353 20.22 17.71 0.61
N SER A 354 21.21 16.92 1.02
CA SER A 354 22.59 17.35 1.26
C SER A 354 23.42 17.47 -0.02
N ASN A 355 22.99 16.86 -1.12
CA ASN A 355 23.68 16.90 -2.40
C ASN A 355 22.92 17.79 -3.41
N PRO A 356 23.46 18.95 -3.83
CA PRO A 356 22.85 19.82 -4.83
C PRO A 356 22.61 19.16 -6.20
N ASP A 357 23.39 18.12 -6.50
CA ASP A 357 23.32 17.37 -7.76
C ASP A 357 22.37 16.15 -7.68
N ASN A 358 21.64 15.99 -6.56
CA ASN A 358 20.61 14.94 -6.42
C ASN A 358 19.48 15.14 -7.46
N PRO A 359 19.25 14.17 -8.37
CA PRO A 359 18.32 14.34 -9.48
C PRO A 359 16.87 13.98 -9.13
N ILE A 360 16.56 13.54 -7.91
CA ILE A 360 15.25 12.91 -7.61
C ILE A 360 14.54 13.47 -6.38
N ILE A 361 15.28 13.89 -5.35
CA ILE A 361 14.75 14.46 -4.11
C ILE A 361 14.58 15.97 -4.26
N GLY A 362 15.66 16.75 -4.25
CA GLY A 362 15.59 18.21 -4.43
C GLY A 362 14.52 18.86 -3.53
N MET A 363 13.62 19.63 -4.14
CA MET A 363 12.48 20.32 -3.51
C MET A 363 11.48 19.40 -2.79
N ARG A 364 11.56 18.08 -2.98
CA ARG A 364 10.74 17.11 -2.24
C ARG A 364 11.22 16.91 -0.81
N SER A 365 12.47 17.26 -0.50
CA SER A 365 12.94 17.35 0.88
C SER A 365 12.64 18.72 1.47
N PHE A 366 12.46 18.77 2.79
CA PHE A 366 12.35 20.04 3.51
C PHE A 366 13.66 20.83 3.49
N SER A 367 14.82 20.18 3.60
CA SER A 367 16.08 20.87 3.90
C SER A 367 17.31 19.98 3.68
N SER A 368 18.48 20.61 3.60
CA SER A 368 19.77 19.93 3.76
C SER A 368 20.19 19.74 5.24
N ASP A 369 19.43 20.29 6.20
CA ASP A 369 19.66 20.18 7.64
C ASP A 369 18.83 19.03 8.24
N PRO A 370 19.47 17.99 8.81
CA PRO A 370 18.80 16.86 9.46
C PRO A 370 17.83 17.25 10.57
N ASP A 371 18.13 18.28 11.37
CA ASP A 371 17.28 18.72 12.48
C ASP A 371 16.01 19.41 11.97
N LEU A 372 16.13 20.20 10.91
CA LEU A 372 14.99 20.85 10.28
C LEU A 372 14.07 19.83 9.60
N VAL A 373 14.63 18.89 8.82
CA VAL A 373 13.85 17.80 8.21
C VAL A 373 13.14 16.97 9.27
N THR A 374 13.84 16.61 10.36
CA THR A 374 13.25 15.82 11.45
C THR A 374 12.05 16.52 12.06
N ARG A 375 12.18 17.80 12.47
CA ARG A 375 11.08 18.52 13.13
C ARG A 375 9.88 18.74 12.21
N LEU A 376 10.10 19.14 10.95
CA LEU A 376 9.02 19.39 10.01
C LEU A 376 8.34 18.09 9.55
N GLY A 377 9.12 17.04 9.29
CA GLY A 377 8.60 15.72 8.94
C GLY A 377 7.73 15.12 10.04
N LEU A 378 8.17 15.20 11.32
CA LEU A 378 7.35 14.76 12.45
C LEU A 378 6.03 15.52 12.57
N ALA A 379 6.06 16.83 12.33
CA ALA A 379 4.85 17.65 12.35
C ALA A 379 3.87 17.26 11.23
N GLU A 380 4.35 17.03 10.01
CA GLU A 380 3.50 16.58 8.90
C GLU A 380 2.91 15.17 9.14
N ILE A 381 3.71 14.24 9.68
CA ILE A 381 3.21 12.91 10.11
C ILE A 381 2.06 13.08 11.11
N GLN A 382 2.22 13.98 12.08
CA GLN A 382 1.19 14.23 13.08
C GLN A 382 -0.09 14.82 12.45
N GLY A 383 0.05 15.74 11.49
CA GLY A 383 -1.09 16.28 10.74
C GLY A 383 -1.86 15.20 9.97
N LEU A 384 -1.17 14.34 9.22
CA LEU A 384 -1.80 13.23 8.49
C LEU A 384 -2.54 12.28 9.45
N ARG A 385 -1.91 11.95 10.58
CA ARG A 385 -2.48 11.08 11.62
C ARG A 385 -3.76 11.67 12.23
N GLN A 386 -3.78 12.97 12.54
CA GLN A 386 -4.97 13.65 13.08
C GLN A 386 -6.16 13.59 12.14
N SER A 387 -5.91 13.57 10.83
CA SER A 387 -6.96 13.47 9.82
C SER A 387 -7.41 12.03 9.55
N GLY A 388 -6.76 11.03 10.17
CA GLY A 388 -7.05 9.62 9.95
C GLY A 388 -6.46 9.07 8.66
N VAL A 389 -5.31 9.60 8.22
CA VAL A 389 -4.53 9.08 7.09
C VAL A 389 -3.18 8.54 7.59
N ILE A 390 -2.78 7.38 7.06
CA ILE A 390 -1.53 6.69 7.39
C ILE A 390 -0.39 7.41 6.66
N ALA A 391 0.63 7.84 7.41
CA ALA A 391 1.87 8.37 6.85
C ALA A 391 2.81 7.21 6.47
N GLY A 392 3.15 7.12 5.20
CA GLY A 392 4.20 6.25 4.65
C GLY A 392 5.47 7.05 4.41
N VAL A 393 6.33 7.17 5.43
CA VAL A 393 7.54 7.99 5.36
C VAL A 393 8.61 7.34 4.49
N LYS A 394 9.38 8.15 3.76
CA LYS A 394 10.29 7.65 2.72
C LYS A 394 11.53 8.53 2.48
N HIS A 395 12.62 8.03 1.92
CA HIS A 395 12.83 6.65 1.45
C HIS A 395 13.96 6.02 2.27
N PHE A 396 13.62 5.11 3.19
CA PHE A 396 14.60 4.51 4.11
C PHE A 396 15.65 3.68 3.34
N PRO A 397 16.97 3.81 3.60
CA PRO A 397 17.60 4.49 4.74
C PRO A 397 18.01 5.96 4.49
N GLY A 398 17.61 6.55 3.37
CA GLY A 398 17.92 7.93 2.97
C GLY A 398 18.38 8.01 1.51
N HIS A 399 17.74 8.88 0.71
CA HIS A 399 18.00 9.03 -0.73
C HIS A 399 18.67 10.37 -1.10
N GLY A 400 18.64 11.34 -0.19
CA GLY A 400 18.94 12.74 -0.52
C GLY A 400 20.41 13.08 -0.85
N ASP A 401 21.36 12.16 -0.63
CA ASP A 401 22.77 12.36 -0.99
C ASP A 401 23.23 11.56 -2.23
N THR A 402 22.32 10.86 -2.91
CA THR A 402 22.68 10.08 -4.10
C THR A 402 22.78 10.95 -5.37
N VAL A 403 23.61 10.54 -6.33
CA VAL A 403 23.77 11.19 -7.65
C VAL A 403 23.15 10.40 -8.81
N VAL A 404 22.65 9.19 -8.53
CA VAL A 404 21.99 8.31 -9.51
C VAL A 404 20.52 8.23 -9.14
N ASP A 405 19.64 8.43 -10.12
CA ASP A 405 18.21 8.18 -9.95
C ASP A 405 17.95 6.66 -9.92
N SER A 406 17.29 6.18 -8.86
CA SER A 406 16.89 4.77 -8.71
C SER A 406 15.93 4.28 -9.80
N HIS A 407 15.26 5.20 -10.52
CA HIS A 407 14.47 4.88 -11.70
C HIS A 407 15.34 4.53 -12.92
N LEU A 408 16.62 4.93 -12.93
CA LEU A 408 17.52 4.79 -14.07
C LEU A 408 18.70 3.84 -13.81
N GLY A 409 19.12 3.66 -12.56
CA GLY A 409 20.21 2.75 -12.17
C GLY A 409 20.28 2.53 -10.66
N MET A 410 21.29 1.81 -10.17
CA MET A 410 21.47 1.49 -8.74
C MET A 410 22.21 2.61 -8.00
N PRO A 411 21.57 3.37 -7.09
CA PRO A 411 22.25 4.35 -6.25
C PRO A 411 22.98 3.66 -5.10
N VAL A 412 24.10 4.24 -4.67
CA VAL A 412 24.92 3.74 -3.56
C VAL A 412 25.18 4.88 -2.59
N LEU A 413 24.94 4.62 -1.30
CA LEU A 413 25.21 5.58 -0.23
C LEU A 413 26.43 5.11 0.58
N SER A 414 27.62 5.58 0.21
CA SER A 414 28.92 5.03 0.65
C SER A 414 29.54 5.72 1.87
N HIS A 415 28.76 6.47 2.65
CA HIS A 415 29.27 7.14 3.85
C HIS A 415 29.59 6.15 4.96
N ASP A 416 30.40 6.59 5.93
CA ASP A 416 30.61 5.82 7.16
C ASP A 416 29.36 5.82 8.05
N ARG A 417 29.33 4.88 8.99
CA ARG A 417 28.15 4.67 9.83
C ARG A 417 27.83 5.85 10.74
N GLU A 418 28.85 6.57 11.22
CA GLU A 418 28.67 7.72 12.11
C GLU A 418 27.97 8.87 11.39
N ARG A 419 28.38 9.16 10.15
CA ARG A 419 27.71 10.12 9.27
C ARG A 419 26.27 9.71 8.99
N LEU A 420 26.06 8.45 8.64
CA LEU A 420 24.74 7.92 8.30
C LEU A 420 23.75 7.99 9.47
N ASP A 421 24.23 7.72 10.69
CA ASP A 421 23.42 7.85 11.90
C ASP A 421 23.08 9.32 12.22
N ALA A 422 24.01 10.24 11.96
CA ALA A 422 23.85 11.67 12.26
C ALA A 422 22.98 12.42 11.23
N VAL A 423 22.91 11.95 9.99
CA VAL A 423 22.27 12.65 8.87
C VAL A 423 21.09 11.86 8.32
N GLU A 424 21.31 10.76 7.62
CA GLU A 424 20.27 10.06 6.86
C GLU A 424 19.29 9.29 7.76
N LEU A 425 19.78 8.60 8.79
CA LEU A 425 18.95 7.78 9.68
C LEU A 425 18.28 8.58 10.80
N LYS A 426 18.76 9.79 11.09
CA LYS A 426 18.25 10.66 12.17
C LYS A 426 16.74 10.94 12.07
N PRO A 427 16.17 11.38 10.93
CA PRO A 427 14.73 11.61 10.83
C PRO A 427 13.92 10.32 10.93
N PHE A 428 14.42 9.18 10.41
CA PHE A 428 13.74 7.89 10.53
C PHE A 428 13.73 7.36 11.97
N ARG A 429 14.85 7.45 12.69
CA ARG A 429 14.93 7.10 14.12
C ARG A 429 13.90 7.91 14.92
N SER A 430 13.86 9.21 14.68
CA SER A 430 12.91 10.11 15.33
C SER A 430 11.45 9.78 14.98
N ALA A 431 11.16 9.43 13.73
CA ALA A 431 9.83 8.99 13.32
C ALA A 431 9.41 7.68 13.99
N ILE A 432 10.33 6.72 14.15
CA ILE A 432 10.10 5.46 14.87
C ILE A 432 9.81 5.73 16.35
N ASP A 433 10.62 6.57 17.00
CA ASP A 433 10.44 6.97 18.41
C ASP A 433 9.09 7.67 18.64
N ASN A 434 8.52 8.30 17.60
CA ASN A 434 7.20 8.95 17.60
C ASN A 434 6.08 8.09 16.98
N GLY A 435 6.31 6.78 16.83
CA GLY A 435 5.29 5.80 16.48
C GLY A 435 4.76 5.90 15.04
N VAL A 436 5.62 6.25 14.08
CA VAL A 436 5.27 6.22 12.64
C VAL A 436 4.72 4.86 12.23
N GLU A 437 3.65 4.88 11.44
CA GLU A 437 2.87 3.70 11.07
C GLU A 437 3.50 2.85 9.96
N MET A 438 4.05 3.52 8.94
CA MET A 438 4.57 2.90 7.74
C MET A 438 5.88 3.56 7.29
N ILE A 439 6.87 2.73 6.93
CA ILE A 439 8.16 3.17 6.37
C ILE A 439 8.34 2.52 5.01
N MET A 440 8.55 3.34 3.98
CA MET A 440 8.90 2.89 2.64
C MET A 440 10.42 2.78 2.49
N THR A 441 10.90 1.60 2.08
CA THR A 441 12.32 1.35 1.80
C THR A 441 12.69 1.84 0.40
N ALA A 442 13.91 2.31 0.19
CA ALA A 442 14.46 2.68 -1.10
C ALA A 442 15.29 1.55 -1.74
N HIS A 443 15.34 1.52 -3.07
CA HIS A 443 16.24 0.66 -3.83
C HIS A 443 17.67 1.24 -3.92
N ILE A 444 18.30 1.45 -2.76
CA ILE A 444 19.63 2.07 -2.61
C ILE A 444 20.53 1.11 -1.88
N ALA A 445 21.76 0.92 -2.36
CA ALA A 445 22.76 0.14 -1.63
C ALA A 445 23.26 0.90 -0.40
N PHE A 446 23.42 0.18 0.71
CA PHE A 446 23.85 0.74 2.01
C PHE A 446 25.07 -0.03 2.58
N PRO A 447 26.26 0.12 1.96
CA PRO A 447 27.48 -0.66 2.25
C PRO A 447 27.90 -0.64 3.73
N ALA A 448 27.67 0.46 4.44
CA ALA A 448 27.99 0.57 5.87
C ALA A 448 27.30 -0.49 6.75
N VAL A 449 26.22 -1.12 6.27
CA VAL A 449 25.51 -2.21 6.95
C VAL A 449 25.57 -3.51 6.16
N ASP A 450 25.43 -3.45 4.83
CA ASP A 450 25.49 -4.62 3.98
C ASP A 450 26.34 -4.40 2.72
N ASN A 451 27.52 -5.02 2.72
CA ASN A 451 28.45 -5.04 1.60
C ASN A 451 28.24 -6.26 0.68
N GLU A 452 27.07 -6.92 0.73
CA GLU A 452 26.78 -8.03 -0.17
C GLU A 452 26.63 -7.52 -1.63
N HIS A 453 27.21 -8.27 -2.56
CA HIS A 453 27.04 -8.08 -3.99
C HIS A 453 26.40 -9.30 -4.63
N VAL A 454 25.65 -9.07 -5.71
CA VAL A 454 25.03 -10.10 -6.53
C VAL A 454 25.44 -9.96 -7.99
N THR A 455 25.29 -11.04 -8.75
CA THR A 455 25.43 -11.00 -10.21
C THR A 455 24.17 -10.42 -10.83
N SER A 456 24.31 -9.26 -11.48
CA SER A 456 23.28 -8.58 -12.26
C SER A 456 22.78 -9.45 -13.41
N LEU A 457 21.47 -9.65 -13.53
CA LEU A 457 20.88 -10.35 -14.68
C LEU A 457 20.88 -9.52 -15.97
N LYS A 458 21.07 -8.20 -15.88
CA LYS A 458 21.16 -7.31 -17.03
C LYS A 458 22.39 -7.59 -17.90
N ASP A 459 23.54 -7.77 -17.26
CA ASP A 459 24.85 -7.72 -17.92
C ASP A 459 25.93 -8.61 -17.26
N GLY A 460 25.59 -9.38 -16.23
CA GLY A 460 26.51 -10.25 -15.50
C GLY A 460 27.49 -9.50 -14.58
N SER A 461 27.36 -8.18 -14.45
CA SER A 461 28.20 -7.38 -13.56
C SER A 461 27.94 -7.67 -12.08
N SER A 462 28.91 -7.38 -11.22
CA SER A 462 28.71 -7.44 -9.77
C SER A 462 28.10 -6.13 -9.28
N VAL A 463 26.87 -6.18 -8.76
CA VAL A 463 26.14 -5.02 -8.25
C VAL A 463 25.84 -5.17 -6.76
N PRO A 464 25.92 -4.10 -5.96
CA PRO A 464 25.62 -4.17 -4.53
C PRO A 464 24.13 -4.45 -4.31
N ILE A 465 23.82 -5.06 -3.18
CA ILE A 465 22.44 -5.30 -2.77
C ILE A 465 21.74 -3.99 -2.33
N PRO A 466 20.54 -3.68 -2.82
CA PRO A 466 19.77 -2.55 -2.32
C PRO A 466 19.14 -2.86 -0.95
N ALA A 467 18.89 -1.82 -0.16
CA ALA A 467 18.29 -1.89 1.18
C ALA A 467 16.98 -2.69 1.19
N THR A 468 16.11 -2.52 0.20
CA THR A 468 14.85 -3.27 0.04
C THR A 468 15.04 -4.80 0.04
N LEU A 469 16.18 -5.29 -0.43
CA LEU A 469 16.48 -6.71 -0.56
C LEU A 469 17.42 -7.23 0.55
N SER A 470 17.90 -6.34 1.43
CA SER A 470 18.88 -6.68 2.47
C SER A 470 18.22 -7.00 3.80
N LYS A 471 18.39 -8.25 4.26
CA LYS A 471 17.98 -8.67 5.60
C LYS A 471 18.78 -7.95 6.68
N LYS A 472 20.05 -7.60 6.44
CA LYS A 472 20.87 -6.85 7.40
C LYS A 472 20.33 -5.43 7.57
N VAL A 473 19.86 -4.80 6.50
CA VAL A 473 19.27 -3.46 6.58
C VAL A 473 17.85 -3.50 7.15
N LEU A 474 16.94 -4.33 6.62
CA LEU A 474 15.54 -4.30 7.06
C LEU A 474 15.31 -5.03 8.40
N THR A 475 15.81 -6.24 8.56
CA THR A 475 15.67 -6.97 9.83
C THR A 475 16.73 -6.52 10.85
N GLY A 476 18.00 -6.46 10.45
CA GLY A 476 19.11 -6.14 11.36
C GLY A 476 19.04 -4.70 11.88
N LEU A 477 19.14 -3.72 11.00
CA LEU A 477 19.12 -2.30 11.34
C LEU A 477 17.69 -1.83 11.68
N LEU A 478 16.73 -1.91 10.75
CA LEU A 478 15.43 -1.26 10.93
C LEU A 478 14.56 -1.94 12.03
N ARG A 479 14.37 -3.26 11.97
CA ARG A 479 13.58 -3.99 13.01
C ARG A 479 14.34 -4.19 14.32
N GLY A 480 15.64 -4.48 14.23
CA GLY A 480 16.50 -4.81 15.36
C GLY A 480 17.00 -3.57 16.07
N GLU A 481 18.00 -2.90 15.49
CA GLU A 481 18.70 -1.77 16.11
C GLU A 481 17.80 -0.55 16.33
N LEU A 482 17.04 -0.14 15.31
CA LEU A 482 16.11 1.00 15.41
C LEU A 482 14.76 0.63 16.05
N GLY A 483 14.51 -0.66 16.29
CA GLY A 483 13.33 -1.12 17.02
C GLY A 483 11.98 -0.96 16.30
N TYR A 484 11.95 -0.68 15.00
CA TYR A 484 10.71 -0.39 14.27
C TYR A 484 9.71 -1.57 14.28
N LYS A 485 8.45 -1.31 14.65
CA LYS A 485 7.38 -2.34 14.74
C LYS A 485 6.23 -2.17 13.72
N GLY A 486 6.14 -1.03 13.05
CA GLY A 486 5.08 -0.73 12.06
C GLY A 486 5.25 -1.46 10.72
N VAL A 487 4.52 -1.07 9.68
CA VAL A 487 4.58 -1.74 8.36
C VAL A 487 5.81 -1.27 7.57
N ILE A 488 6.57 -2.21 7.00
CA ILE A 488 7.61 -1.94 6.00
C ILE A 488 7.01 -2.20 4.61
N ILE A 489 7.00 -1.17 3.77
CA ILE A 489 6.59 -1.28 2.37
C ILE A 489 7.79 -1.02 1.45
N SER A 490 7.90 -1.73 0.33
CA SER A 490 8.95 -1.40 -0.65
C SER A 490 8.62 -0.12 -1.43
N ASP A 491 9.64 0.50 -2.04
CA ASP A 491 9.41 1.34 -3.22
C ASP A 491 8.98 0.45 -4.42
N ALA A 492 8.62 1.07 -5.53
CA ALA A 492 8.03 0.38 -6.67
C ALA A 492 8.98 -0.64 -7.31
N PHE A 493 8.60 -1.92 -7.29
CA PHE A 493 9.38 -3.02 -7.89
C PHE A 493 9.52 -2.92 -9.42
N THR A 494 8.76 -2.03 -10.07
CA THR A 494 8.93 -1.68 -11.48
C THR A 494 10.14 -0.80 -11.78
N MET A 495 10.85 -0.29 -10.76
CA MET A 495 12.02 0.59 -10.94
C MET A 495 13.28 -0.18 -11.36
N ASN A 496 14.09 0.41 -12.24
CA ASN A 496 15.23 -0.25 -12.88
C ASN A 496 16.29 -0.79 -11.90
N ALA A 497 16.50 -0.13 -10.75
CA ALA A 497 17.40 -0.60 -9.70
C ALA A 497 17.10 -2.03 -9.24
N ILE A 498 15.83 -2.46 -9.29
CA ILE A 498 15.42 -3.85 -9.05
C ILE A 498 15.17 -4.57 -10.37
N ALA A 499 14.34 -3.98 -11.22
CA ALA A 499 13.73 -4.60 -12.38
C ALA A 499 14.74 -5.15 -13.41
N GLU A 500 15.88 -4.49 -13.58
CA GLU A 500 16.89 -4.90 -14.57
C GLU A 500 17.93 -5.87 -13.98
N HIS A 501 18.22 -5.76 -12.69
CA HIS A 501 19.34 -6.45 -12.05
C HIS A 501 18.94 -7.77 -11.39
N PHE A 502 17.69 -7.92 -10.96
CA PHE A 502 17.20 -9.06 -10.21
C PHE A 502 16.06 -9.76 -10.95
N GLY A 503 16.00 -11.09 -10.86
CA GLY A 503 14.85 -11.82 -11.39
C GLY A 503 13.60 -11.52 -10.56
N ALA A 504 12.48 -11.18 -11.21
CA ALA A 504 11.26 -10.72 -10.53
C ALA A 504 10.85 -11.63 -9.35
N ASN A 505 10.81 -12.95 -9.57
CA ASN A 505 10.45 -13.92 -8.54
C ASN A 505 11.47 -13.96 -7.37
N GLN A 506 12.76 -13.90 -7.69
CA GLN A 506 13.82 -13.91 -6.69
C GLN A 506 13.82 -12.62 -5.86
N ALA A 507 13.58 -11.47 -6.49
CA ALA A 507 13.51 -10.17 -5.82
C ALA A 507 12.37 -10.15 -4.79
N VAL A 508 11.19 -10.66 -5.16
CA VAL A 508 10.01 -10.69 -4.27
C VAL A 508 10.25 -11.61 -3.07
N ILE A 509 10.74 -12.84 -3.28
CA ILE A 509 11.09 -13.77 -2.19
C ILE A 509 12.12 -13.12 -1.25
N ARG A 510 13.14 -12.50 -1.83
CA ARG A 510 14.24 -11.90 -1.09
C ARG A 510 13.78 -10.71 -0.23
N ALA A 511 12.94 -9.83 -0.77
CA ALA A 511 12.39 -8.69 -0.04
C ALA A 511 11.53 -9.13 1.16
N VAL A 512 10.64 -10.09 0.97
CA VAL A 512 9.84 -10.65 2.08
C VAL A 512 10.74 -11.31 3.12
N SER A 513 11.73 -12.09 2.67
CA SER A 513 12.72 -12.72 3.56
C SER A 513 13.62 -11.72 4.29
N ALA A 514 13.82 -10.53 3.72
CA ALA A 514 14.56 -9.43 4.31
C ALA A 514 13.76 -8.68 5.38
N GLY A 515 12.43 -8.68 5.28
CA GLY A 515 11.52 -8.08 6.26
C GLY A 515 10.50 -7.10 5.68
N VAL A 516 10.33 -7.03 4.35
CA VAL A 516 9.25 -6.25 3.72
C VAL A 516 7.90 -6.90 4.02
N ASP A 517 6.95 -6.12 4.53
CA ASP A 517 5.58 -6.58 4.81
C ASP A 517 4.66 -6.39 3.58
N ILE A 518 4.87 -5.34 2.78
CA ILE A 518 4.09 -5.08 1.55
C ILE A 518 5.04 -4.83 0.36
N ILE A 519 4.86 -5.60 -0.72
CA ILE A 519 5.51 -5.37 -2.01
C ILE A 519 4.66 -4.39 -2.82
N LEU A 520 5.19 -3.18 -3.03
CA LEU A 520 4.58 -2.15 -3.85
C LEU A 520 4.93 -2.35 -5.32
N MET A 521 3.90 -2.33 -6.17
CA MET A 521 4.01 -2.40 -7.63
C MET A 521 4.92 -3.54 -8.11
N PRO A 522 4.63 -4.81 -7.76
CA PRO A 522 5.31 -5.94 -8.39
C PRO A 522 5.12 -5.87 -9.92
N GLN A 523 6.16 -6.24 -10.68
CA GLN A 523 6.10 -6.20 -12.16
C GLN A 523 4.91 -7.00 -12.73
N ASP A 524 4.68 -8.18 -12.16
CA ASP A 524 3.52 -9.03 -12.42
C ASP A 524 2.93 -9.44 -11.06
N PRO A 525 1.78 -8.86 -10.66
CA PRO A 525 1.16 -9.15 -9.37
C PRO A 525 0.76 -10.62 -9.21
N ALA A 526 0.27 -11.26 -10.27
CA ALA A 526 -0.14 -12.65 -10.24
C ALA A 526 1.06 -13.59 -10.09
N ALA A 527 2.14 -13.32 -10.83
CA ALA A 527 3.38 -14.10 -10.69
C ALA A 527 4.04 -13.90 -9.31
N ALA A 528 4.03 -12.67 -8.77
CA ALA A 528 4.55 -12.37 -7.45
C ALA A 528 3.77 -13.10 -6.35
N HIS A 529 2.44 -13.06 -6.42
CA HIS A 529 1.55 -13.80 -5.52
C HIS A 529 1.84 -15.30 -5.54
N GLN A 530 1.79 -15.92 -6.73
CA GLN A 530 2.02 -17.35 -6.87
C GLN A 530 3.43 -17.77 -6.40
N THR A 531 4.43 -16.94 -6.66
CA THR A 531 5.80 -17.16 -6.21
C THR A 531 5.89 -17.22 -4.69
N LEU A 532 5.28 -16.26 -3.99
CA LEU A 532 5.27 -16.22 -2.53
C LEU A 532 4.47 -17.37 -1.94
N VAL A 533 3.29 -17.69 -2.49
CA VAL A 533 2.49 -18.85 -2.07
C VAL A 533 3.32 -20.15 -2.17
N ASN A 534 4.03 -20.35 -3.28
CA ASN A 534 4.89 -21.51 -3.48
C ASN A 534 6.09 -21.52 -2.52
N ALA A 535 6.71 -20.36 -2.29
CA ALA A 535 7.84 -20.24 -1.36
C ALA A 535 7.44 -20.59 0.08
N VAL A 536 6.23 -20.23 0.50
CA VAL A 536 5.67 -20.60 1.81
C VAL A 536 5.35 -22.09 1.87
N LYS A 537 4.61 -22.62 0.87
CA LYS A 537 4.23 -24.04 0.81
C LYS A 537 5.42 -25.00 0.77
N SER A 538 6.54 -24.58 0.17
CA SER A 538 7.79 -25.35 0.13
C SER A 538 8.69 -25.17 1.36
N GLY A 539 8.35 -24.26 2.27
CA GLY A 539 9.16 -23.93 3.44
C GLY A 539 10.36 -23.02 3.17
N ALA A 540 10.52 -22.50 1.94
CA ALA A 540 11.56 -21.53 1.61
C ALA A 540 11.35 -20.19 2.36
N ILE A 541 10.09 -19.80 2.60
CA ILE A 541 9.72 -18.75 3.54
C ILE A 541 8.93 -19.39 4.69
N PRO A 542 9.38 -19.29 5.95
CA PRO A 542 8.61 -19.76 7.10
C PRO A 542 7.27 -19.02 7.20
N ILE A 543 6.17 -19.74 7.46
CA ILE A 543 4.83 -19.16 7.55
C ILE A 543 4.73 -18.08 8.64
N GLU A 544 5.52 -18.19 9.70
CA GLU A 544 5.62 -17.22 10.79
C GLU A 544 6.10 -15.84 10.31
N THR A 545 6.89 -15.81 9.23
CA THR A 545 7.32 -14.57 8.56
C THR A 545 6.10 -13.86 7.97
N ILE A 546 5.23 -14.61 7.27
CA ILE A 546 4.00 -14.11 6.67
C ILE A 546 3.01 -13.68 7.76
N HIS A 547 2.78 -14.52 8.78
CA HIS A 547 1.89 -14.20 9.90
C HIS A 547 2.28 -12.89 10.59
N SER A 548 3.57 -12.68 10.84
CA SER A 548 4.06 -11.44 11.46
C SER A 548 3.77 -10.21 10.61
N SER A 549 3.92 -10.30 9.29
CA SER A 549 3.62 -9.20 8.37
C SER A 549 2.13 -8.93 8.24
N VAL A 550 1.33 -9.99 8.02
CA VAL A 550 -0.13 -9.89 7.88
C VAL A 550 -0.76 -9.35 9.15
N LYS A 551 -0.28 -9.75 10.33
CA LYS A 551 -0.75 -9.20 11.61
C LYS A 551 -0.57 -7.68 11.68
N ARG A 552 0.63 -7.16 11.34
CA ARG A 552 0.89 -5.70 11.30
C ARG A 552 -0.05 -4.99 10.33
N ILE A 553 -0.33 -5.60 9.17
CA ILE A 553 -1.22 -5.06 8.15
C ILE A 553 -2.65 -4.98 8.67
N LEU A 554 -3.18 -6.06 9.25
CA LEU A 554 -4.53 -6.11 9.81
C LEU A 554 -4.70 -5.16 10.99
N GLU A 555 -3.73 -5.12 11.90
CA GLU A 555 -3.70 -4.19 13.04
C GLU A 555 -3.71 -2.73 12.56
N LEU A 556 -2.95 -2.40 11.51
CA LEU A 556 -2.93 -1.04 10.96
C LEU A 556 -4.24 -0.68 10.26
N LYS A 557 -4.84 -1.61 9.49
CA LYS A 557 -6.18 -1.43 8.89
C LYS A 557 -7.23 -1.15 9.96
N ALA A 558 -7.20 -1.90 11.06
CA ALA A 558 -8.13 -1.71 12.18
C ALA A 558 -7.87 -0.41 12.95
N LYS A 559 -6.60 -0.05 13.20
CA LYS A 559 -6.21 1.21 13.87
C LYS A 559 -6.80 2.43 13.18
N TYR A 560 -6.92 2.40 11.85
CA TYR A 560 -7.47 3.49 11.03
C TYR A 560 -8.94 3.30 10.64
N GLY A 561 -9.63 2.31 11.22
CA GLY A 561 -11.07 2.13 11.08
C GLY A 561 -11.52 1.57 9.73
N LEU A 562 -10.63 0.96 8.94
CA LEU A 562 -10.97 0.50 7.58
C LEU A 562 -12.05 -0.60 7.55
N PHE A 563 -12.23 -1.33 8.65
CA PHE A 563 -13.27 -2.36 8.77
C PHE A 563 -14.68 -1.75 8.97
N ASP A 564 -14.79 -0.46 9.31
CA ASP A 564 -16.07 0.26 9.33
C ASP A 564 -16.37 0.84 7.94
N ARG A 565 -17.22 0.13 7.19
CA ARG A 565 -17.65 0.49 5.83
C ARG A 565 -19.12 0.92 5.80
N SER A 566 -19.60 1.58 6.86
CA SER A 566 -21.01 1.97 6.99
C SER A 566 -21.42 3.18 6.13
N GLU A 567 -20.46 3.96 5.63
CA GLU A 567 -20.73 5.17 4.86
C GLU A 567 -21.13 4.85 3.40
N SER A 568 -22.26 5.39 2.95
CA SER A 568 -22.72 5.25 1.57
C SER A 568 -21.99 6.19 0.61
N LEU A 569 -21.88 5.82 -0.67
CA LEU A 569 -21.31 6.66 -1.73
C LEU A 569 -22.00 8.05 -1.78
N THR A 570 -23.31 8.12 -1.56
CA THR A 570 -24.06 9.38 -1.53
C THR A 570 -23.58 10.32 -0.43
N GLN A 571 -23.28 9.78 0.76
CA GLN A 571 -22.73 10.57 1.88
C GLN A 571 -21.32 11.07 1.56
N GLN A 572 -20.46 10.19 1.02
CA GLN A 572 -19.10 10.53 0.62
C GLN A 572 -19.07 11.66 -0.42
N LEU A 573 -19.86 11.53 -1.49
CA LEU A 573 -19.95 12.55 -2.54
C LEU A 573 -20.51 13.89 -2.05
N ALA A 574 -21.40 13.88 -1.04
CA ALA A 574 -21.94 15.10 -0.45
C ALA A 574 -20.90 15.86 0.39
N ALA A 575 -19.95 15.15 1.01
CA ALA A 575 -18.92 15.75 1.86
C ALA A 575 -17.85 16.52 1.05
N LEU A 576 -17.63 16.20 -0.22
CA LEU A 576 -16.54 16.74 -1.04
C LEU A 576 -16.51 18.28 -1.11
N ASN A 577 -17.68 18.92 -1.30
CA ASN A 577 -17.77 20.38 -1.49
C ASN A 577 -17.28 21.19 -0.29
N GLY A 578 -17.30 20.60 0.91
CA GLY A 578 -16.82 21.27 2.14
C GLY A 578 -15.33 21.09 2.40
N VAL A 579 -14.66 20.20 1.67
CA VAL A 579 -13.30 19.74 2.01
C VAL A 579 -12.32 20.02 0.88
N ILE A 580 -12.59 19.55 -0.34
CA ILE A 580 -11.65 19.63 -1.45
C ILE A 580 -11.44 21.08 -1.87
N GLY A 581 -10.22 21.59 -1.70
CA GLY A 581 -9.88 22.97 -2.06
C GLY A 581 -10.61 24.03 -1.23
N SER A 582 -11.03 23.71 -0.01
CA SER A 582 -11.78 24.61 0.87
C SER A 582 -11.02 25.92 1.15
N GLU A 583 -11.74 27.01 1.49
CA GLU A 583 -11.13 28.31 1.83
C GLU A 583 -10.14 28.19 3.00
N LYS A 584 -10.45 27.33 3.99
CA LYS A 584 -9.56 27.01 5.11
C LYS A 584 -8.25 26.41 4.62
N HIS A 585 -8.29 25.46 3.68
CA HIS A 585 -7.08 24.85 3.11
C HIS A 585 -6.29 25.85 2.27
N ARG A 586 -6.98 26.68 1.46
CA ARG A 586 -6.35 27.74 0.66
C ARG A 586 -5.68 28.81 1.52
N THR A 587 -6.21 29.08 2.72
CA THR A 587 -5.57 30.00 3.68
C THR A 587 -4.22 29.46 4.14
N VAL A 588 -4.15 28.18 4.50
CA VAL A 588 -2.88 27.52 4.89
C VAL A 588 -1.89 27.49 3.72
N GLU A 589 -2.35 27.12 2.53
CA GLU A 589 -1.55 27.15 1.28
C GLU A 589 -0.92 28.53 1.05
N GLN A 590 -1.72 29.59 1.14
CA GLN A 590 -1.26 30.96 0.95
C GLN A 590 -0.29 31.40 2.05
N GLU A 591 -0.55 31.05 3.32
CA GLU A 591 0.33 31.42 4.43
C GLU A 591 1.70 30.76 4.29
N ILE A 592 1.76 29.46 3.95
CA ILE A 592 3.01 28.76 3.69
C ILE A 592 3.77 29.47 2.55
N ALA A 593 3.11 29.73 1.42
CA ALA A 593 3.77 30.32 0.26
C ALA A 593 4.33 31.72 0.57
N GLN A 594 3.57 32.54 1.29
CA GLN A 594 3.97 33.90 1.64
C GLN A 594 5.14 33.92 2.63
N ARG A 595 5.11 33.05 3.66
CA ARG A 595 6.21 32.95 4.63
C ARG A 595 7.46 32.28 4.05
N ALA A 596 7.31 31.43 3.03
CA ALA A 596 8.44 30.73 2.42
C ALA A 596 9.32 31.65 1.57
N VAL A 597 8.80 32.75 1.01
CA VAL A 597 9.59 33.59 0.08
C VAL A 597 10.88 34.07 0.76
N THR A 598 12.01 33.71 0.17
CA THR A 598 13.34 33.90 0.76
C THR A 598 14.17 34.86 -0.09
N LEU A 599 14.82 35.82 0.55
CA LEU A 599 15.75 36.73 -0.10
C LEU A 599 17.06 36.00 -0.41
N LEU A 600 17.45 35.97 -1.69
CA LEU A 600 18.75 35.42 -2.13
C LEU A 600 19.80 36.52 -2.27
N ALA A 601 19.38 37.69 -2.76
CA ALA A 601 20.21 38.87 -2.90
C ALA A 601 19.36 40.14 -2.94
N GLY A 602 19.90 41.25 -2.44
CA GLY A 602 19.33 42.59 -2.55
C GLY A 602 20.44 43.63 -2.58
N ARG A 603 20.26 44.72 -3.34
CA ARG A 603 21.29 45.77 -3.47
C ARG A 603 21.60 46.46 -2.14
N ASP A 604 20.57 46.57 -1.29
CA ASP A 604 20.64 47.07 0.07
C ASP A 604 20.82 45.95 1.11
N GLY A 605 20.87 44.69 0.66
CA GLY A 605 20.92 43.50 1.50
C GLY A 605 19.61 43.16 2.22
N ALA A 606 18.54 43.93 2.02
CA ALA A 606 17.31 43.83 2.81
C ALA A 606 16.07 43.47 1.99
N GLN A 607 15.98 43.86 0.72
CA GLN A 607 14.84 43.59 -0.17
C GLN A 607 15.31 43.37 -1.62
N PRO A 608 14.54 42.64 -2.45
CA PRO A 608 14.79 42.63 -3.88
C PRO A 608 14.43 44.00 -4.51
N ASP A 609 14.98 44.29 -5.69
CA ASP A 609 14.54 45.41 -6.50
C ASP A 609 13.02 45.28 -6.76
N SER A 610 12.26 46.37 -6.56
CA SER A 610 10.79 46.35 -6.72
C SER A 610 10.35 46.85 -8.09
N VAL A 611 9.22 46.32 -8.56
CA VAL A 611 8.44 46.83 -9.70
C VAL A 611 7.79 48.16 -9.30
N ARG A 612 7.78 49.14 -10.21
CA ARG A 612 7.30 50.50 -9.97
C ARG A 612 6.22 50.91 -10.97
N GLN A 613 5.49 51.97 -10.63
CA GLN A 613 4.50 52.60 -11.50
C GLN A 613 5.13 53.01 -12.84
N GLY A 614 4.50 52.60 -13.95
CA GLY A 614 4.90 52.97 -15.30
C GLY A 614 5.97 52.06 -15.92
N ASP A 615 6.49 51.07 -15.18
CA ASP A 615 7.53 50.18 -15.68
C ASP A 615 7.07 49.40 -16.92
N ARG A 616 7.97 49.28 -17.89
CA ARG A 616 7.96 48.18 -18.85
C ARG A 616 8.68 46.97 -18.25
N VAL A 617 7.94 45.93 -17.92
CA VAL A 617 8.45 44.72 -17.27
C VAL A 617 8.70 43.63 -18.32
N ALA A 618 9.95 43.20 -18.47
CA ALA A 618 10.28 41.99 -19.23
C ALA A 618 10.22 40.77 -18.30
N ILE A 619 9.51 39.73 -18.74
CA ILE A 619 9.36 38.46 -18.02
C ILE A 619 10.08 37.40 -18.84
N VAL A 620 11.24 36.99 -18.33
CA VAL A 620 12.15 36.08 -19.03
C VAL A 620 12.13 34.73 -18.30
N ALA A 621 11.74 33.65 -18.98
CA ALA A 621 11.69 32.31 -18.41
C ALA A 621 12.23 31.26 -19.40
N ALA A 622 12.48 30.04 -18.94
CA ALA A 622 12.94 28.95 -19.81
C ALA A 622 11.83 28.41 -20.73
N ASP A 623 10.56 28.59 -20.36
CA ASP A 623 9.40 28.14 -21.12
C ASP A 623 8.31 29.22 -21.20
N GLU A 624 7.55 29.19 -22.30
CA GLU A 624 6.57 30.22 -22.64
C GLU A 624 5.34 30.19 -21.72
N GLU A 625 4.93 29.01 -21.27
CA GLU A 625 3.79 28.84 -20.37
C GLU A 625 4.06 29.50 -19.02
N GLN A 626 5.25 29.27 -18.46
CA GLN A 626 5.71 29.88 -17.23
C GLN A 626 5.82 31.40 -17.34
N ALA A 627 6.38 31.92 -18.46
CA ALA A 627 6.46 33.36 -18.69
C ALA A 627 5.07 34.00 -18.72
N LYS A 628 4.12 33.41 -19.46
CA LYS A 628 2.73 33.87 -19.53
C LYS A 628 1.98 33.73 -18.21
N GLN A 629 2.25 32.69 -17.42
CA GLN A 629 1.67 32.53 -16.09
C GLN A 629 2.11 33.66 -15.17
N LEU A 630 3.41 33.94 -15.13
CA LEU A 630 3.96 35.04 -14.33
C LEU A 630 3.43 36.40 -14.79
N GLU A 631 3.29 36.60 -16.11
CA GLU A 631 2.68 37.81 -16.67
C GLU A 631 1.24 38.01 -16.21
N ARG A 632 0.40 36.97 -16.32
CA ARG A 632 -1.00 37.04 -15.87
C ARG A 632 -1.08 37.36 -14.37
N GLN A 633 -0.29 36.69 -13.55
CA GLN A 633 -0.29 36.91 -12.10
C GLN A 633 0.23 38.31 -11.74
N LEU A 634 1.26 38.79 -12.44
CA LEU A 634 1.78 40.15 -12.25
C LEU A 634 0.69 41.18 -12.58
N MET A 635 0.04 41.06 -13.73
CA MET A 635 -1.01 42.00 -14.15
C MET A 635 -2.23 41.95 -13.22
N GLN A 636 -2.57 40.78 -12.69
CA GLN A 636 -3.66 40.63 -11.72
C GLN A 636 -3.32 41.25 -10.35
N ALA A 637 -2.09 41.09 -9.86
CA ALA A 637 -1.65 41.60 -8.55
C ALA A 637 -1.22 43.08 -8.59
N ALA A 638 -0.87 43.59 -9.77
CA ALA A 638 -0.45 44.98 -10.00
C ALA A 638 -1.63 45.88 -10.39
N ASN A 639 -2.86 45.55 -10.01
CA ASN A 639 -4.09 46.26 -10.36
C ASN A 639 -4.13 47.76 -9.96
N ASN A 640 -3.22 48.21 -9.08
CA ASN A 640 -3.02 49.62 -8.75
C ASN A 640 -1.83 50.28 -9.49
N LEU A 641 -1.11 49.53 -10.32
CA LEU A 641 0.01 49.99 -11.11
C LEU A 641 -0.31 49.96 -12.61
N SER A 642 0.07 51.00 -13.34
CA SER A 642 0.07 50.96 -14.80
C SER A 642 1.38 50.36 -15.27
N LEU A 643 1.33 49.12 -15.77
CA LEU A 643 2.48 48.38 -16.28
C LEU A 643 2.34 48.08 -17.77
N LYS A 644 3.47 47.93 -18.46
CA LYS A 644 3.55 47.28 -19.78
C LYS A 644 4.38 46.02 -19.64
N THR A 645 3.93 44.90 -20.19
CA THR A 645 4.64 43.63 -20.09
C THR A 645 5.13 43.15 -21.46
N VAL A 646 6.22 42.39 -21.44
CA VAL A 646 6.69 41.60 -22.58
C VAL A 646 7.27 40.29 -22.05
N THR A 647 6.96 39.19 -22.70
CA THR A 647 7.55 37.88 -22.39
C THR A 647 8.70 37.57 -23.34
N ALA A 648 9.76 36.94 -22.83
CA ALA A 648 10.86 36.41 -23.64
C ALA A 648 11.37 35.09 -23.06
N LEU A 649 12.12 34.33 -23.85
CA LEU A 649 12.68 33.04 -23.47
C LEU A 649 14.20 33.11 -23.25
N VAL A 650 14.70 32.37 -22.26
CA VAL A 650 16.15 32.17 -22.00
C VAL A 650 16.51 30.71 -22.17
N GLY A 651 17.73 30.43 -22.65
CA GLY A 651 18.20 29.08 -22.96
C GLY A 651 17.97 28.68 -24.42
N GLN A 652 18.54 27.53 -24.82
CA GLN A 652 18.32 26.91 -26.14
C GLN A 652 18.55 27.86 -27.35
N GLY A 653 19.53 28.76 -27.25
CA GLY A 653 19.85 29.72 -28.31
C GLY A 653 18.97 30.98 -28.35
N LYS A 654 18.10 31.19 -27.36
CA LYS A 654 17.20 32.35 -27.25
C LYS A 654 17.77 33.54 -26.47
N THR A 655 19.01 33.45 -25.99
CA THR A 655 19.66 34.47 -25.17
C THR A 655 19.68 35.86 -25.81
N ASN A 656 19.84 35.95 -27.13
CA ASN A 656 19.78 37.24 -27.85
C ASN A 656 18.38 37.87 -27.86
N GLU A 657 17.33 37.05 -27.94
CA GLU A 657 15.94 37.52 -27.87
C GLU A 657 15.64 38.05 -26.46
N ALA A 658 16.06 37.32 -25.42
CA ALA A 658 15.98 37.78 -24.05
C ALA A 658 16.75 39.10 -23.82
N LEU A 659 17.94 39.26 -24.41
CA LEU A 659 18.71 40.50 -24.32
C LEU A 659 17.98 41.70 -24.95
N GLN A 660 17.29 41.51 -26.07
CA GLN A 660 16.49 42.56 -26.70
C GLN A 660 15.30 42.99 -25.82
N ALA A 661 14.60 42.03 -25.22
CA ALA A 661 13.52 42.31 -24.29
C ALA A 661 14.04 43.02 -23.03
N VAL A 662 15.17 42.54 -22.49
CA VAL A 662 15.88 43.16 -21.37
C VAL A 662 16.26 44.60 -21.71
N ASP A 663 16.75 44.89 -22.91
CA ASP A 663 17.13 46.24 -23.33
C ASP A 663 15.99 47.24 -23.31
N GLN A 664 14.82 46.81 -23.76
CA GLN A 664 13.64 47.67 -23.84
C GLN A 664 12.91 47.84 -22.51
N ALA A 665 13.20 47.02 -21.50
CA ALA A 665 12.51 47.00 -20.21
C ALA A 665 13.13 47.95 -19.16
N ASP A 666 12.30 48.47 -18.27
CA ASP A 666 12.72 49.22 -17.07
C ASP A 666 13.01 48.27 -15.90
N TYR A 667 12.34 47.12 -15.89
CA TYR A 667 12.48 46.07 -14.89
C TYR A 667 12.43 44.69 -15.53
N VAL A 668 13.22 43.74 -15.03
CA VAL A 668 13.24 42.36 -15.52
C VAL A 668 12.91 41.36 -14.41
N ILE A 669 11.91 40.51 -14.63
CA ILE A 669 11.71 39.27 -13.87
C ILE A 669 12.44 38.17 -14.64
N LEU A 670 13.57 37.70 -14.11
CA LEU A 670 14.33 36.59 -14.69
C LEU A 670 14.00 35.32 -13.91
N ALA A 671 13.12 34.48 -14.44
CA ALA A 671 12.69 33.24 -13.81
C ALA A 671 13.63 32.08 -14.14
N SER A 672 14.18 31.45 -13.11
CA SER A 672 14.95 30.20 -13.19
C SER A 672 14.10 29.05 -12.63
N TYR A 673 14.23 27.87 -13.24
CA TYR A 673 13.60 26.65 -12.74
C TYR A 673 14.51 25.46 -12.94
N GLN A 674 14.93 24.84 -11.84
CA GLN A 674 15.69 23.60 -11.85
C GLN A 674 15.00 22.58 -10.93
N PHE A 675 14.66 21.42 -11.52
CA PHE A 675 14.12 20.24 -10.85
C PHE A 675 14.41 19.01 -11.72
N ARG A 676 14.66 17.85 -11.09
CA ARG A 676 14.93 16.54 -11.74
C ARG A 676 16.09 16.49 -12.72
N ASN A 677 17.10 17.34 -12.53
CA ASN A 677 18.33 17.36 -13.32
C ASN A 677 19.52 17.57 -12.38
N VAL A 678 20.71 17.14 -12.80
CA VAL A 678 21.95 17.48 -12.10
C VAL A 678 22.16 18.99 -12.20
N ALA A 679 22.30 19.69 -11.08
CA ALA A 679 22.38 21.15 -11.07
C ALA A 679 23.61 21.65 -11.84
N SER A 680 24.73 20.95 -11.78
CA SER A 680 25.96 21.26 -12.54
C SER A 680 25.80 21.18 -14.07
N GLN A 681 24.76 20.53 -14.59
CA GLN A 681 24.53 20.33 -16.03
C GLN A 681 23.52 21.31 -16.64
N PHE A 682 23.02 22.26 -15.85
CA PHE A 682 21.99 23.18 -16.31
C PHE A 682 22.58 24.38 -17.08
N GLY A 683 21.76 25.01 -17.92
CA GLY A 683 22.14 26.12 -18.81
C GLY A 683 22.43 27.47 -18.12
N TRP A 684 23.18 27.47 -17.01
CA TRP A 684 23.44 28.66 -16.20
C TRP A 684 24.22 29.77 -16.91
N ALA A 685 24.96 29.44 -17.97
CA ALA A 685 25.73 30.41 -18.75
C ALA A 685 24.84 31.49 -19.40
N ASP A 686 23.65 31.11 -19.87
CA ASP A 686 22.69 32.06 -20.47
C ASP A 686 22.15 33.03 -19.41
N TYR A 687 21.83 32.50 -18.21
CA TYR A 687 21.42 33.32 -17.07
C TYR A 687 22.53 34.26 -16.60
N GLN A 688 23.78 33.77 -16.50
CA GLN A 688 24.94 34.60 -16.16
C GLN A 688 25.11 35.74 -17.15
N THR A 689 24.98 35.47 -18.45
CA THR A 689 25.10 36.48 -19.51
C THR A 689 24.07 37.59 -19.34
N LEU A 690 22.80 37.24 -19.12
CA LEU A 690 21.73 38.22 -18.88
C LEU A 690 22.00 39.05 -17.62
N ILE A 691 22.43 38.42 -16.53
CA ILE A 691 22.74 39.09 -15.27
C ILE A 691 23.92 40.06 -15.42
N ASP A 692 24.98 39.65 -16.11
CA ASP A 692 26.16 40.50 -16.35
C ASP A 692 25.77 41.75 -17.17
N GLU A 693 24.97 41.58 -18.22
CA GLU A 693 24.48 42.70 -19.04
C GLU A 693 23.55 43.65 -18.25
N MET A 694 22.62 43.11 -17.46
CA MET A 694 21.78 43.93 -16.58
C MET A 694 22.61 44.69 -15.54
N ASN A 695 23.63 44.05 -14.96
CA ASN A 695 24.54 44.66 -13.99
C ASN A 695 25.40 45.77 -14.58
N LYS A 696 25.96 45.57 -15.78
CA LYS A 696 26.73 46.59 -16.52
C LYS A 696 25.91 47.85 -16.78
N ARG A 697 24.63 47.68 -17.10
CA ARG A 697 23.69 48.77 -17.39
C ARG A 697 22.99 49.34 -16.16
N ASN A 698 23.30 48.80 -14.97
CA ASN A 698 22.62 49.11 -13.71
C ASN A 698 21.09 48.98 -13.80
N LYS A 699 20.59 48.02 -14.60
CA LYS A 699 19.17 47.76 -14.81
C LYS A 699 18.56 47.11 -13.56
N ARG A 700 17.31 47.44 -13.23
CA ARG A 700 16.58 46.78 -12.13
C ARG A 700 16.10 45.42 -12.60
N TYR A 701 16.33 44.39 -11.81
CA TYR A 701 15.85 43.06 -12.10
C TYR A 701 15.70 42.27 -10.81
N THR A 702 14.99 41.15 -10.87
CA THR A 702 15.06 40.13 -9.82
C THR A 702 15.17 38.76 -10.46
N LEU A 703 16.18 37.99 -10.04
CA LEU A 703 16.22 36.55 -10.27
C LEU A 703 15.15 35.88 -9.41
N LEU A 704 14.12 35.32 -10.05
CA LEU A 704 13.04 34.61 -9.39
C LEU A 704 13.27 33.10 -9.50
N SER A 705 13.82 32.50 -8.44
CA SER A 705 14.09 31.07 -8.36
C SER A 705 12.81 30.29 -8.05
N LEU A 706 12.34 29.52 -9.03
CA LEU A 706 11.11 28.73 -8.98
C LEU A 706 11.36 27.27 -8.57
N GLY A 707 12.62 26.85 -8.48
CA GLY A 707 13.03 25.46 -8.33
C GLY A 707 13.86 25.20 -7.07
N ASN A 708 14.76 24.22 -7.14
CA ASN A 708 15.84 24.18 -6.15
C ASN A 708 16.67 25.46 -6.32
N PRO A 709 17.08 26.14 -5.23
CA PRO A 709 17.81 27.41 -5.30
C PRO A 709 19.31 27.24 -5.64
N TYR A 710 19.73 26.10 -6.18
CA TYR A 710 21.14 25.75 -6.40
C TYR A 710 21.81 26.51 -7.53
N GLU A 711 21.07 27.29 -8.33
CA GLU A 711 21.65 28.24 -9.27
C GLU A 711 22.60 29.25 -8.61
N MET A 712 22.42 29.51 -7.31
CA MET A 712 23.29 30.39 -6.52
C MET A 712 24.74 29.88 -6.43
N ILE A 713 24.98 28.58 -6.66
CA ILE A 713 26.33 27.99 -6.71
C ILE A 713 27.03 28.37 -8.03
N TYR A 714 26.27 28.48 -9.11
CA TYR A 714 26.80 28.60 -10.48
C TYR A 714 26.75 30.02 -11.03
N ILE A 715 25.78 30.82 -10.59
CA ILE A 715 25.56 32.20 -11.05
C ILE A 715 26.18 33.17 -10.05
N LYS A 716 27.03 34.07 -10.53
CA LYS A 716 27.73 35.08 -9.75
C LYS A 716 27.11 36.47 -9.92
N ASN A 717 27.43 37.37 -8.97
CA ASN A 717 27.09 38.79 -9.01
C ASN A 717 25.58 39.08 -9.09
N ILE A 718 24.73 38.21 -8.54
CA ILE A 718 23.30 38.48 -8.43
C ILE A 718 23.11 39.66 -7.49
N ARG A 719 22.58 40.78 -8.00
CA ARG A 719 22.32 42.00 -7.20
C ARG A 719 20.93 42.02 -6.57
N SER A 720 20.00 41.24 -7.10
CA SER A 720 18.63 41.13 -6.61
C SER A 720 18.05 39.76 -7.00
N GLY A 721 17.54 39.02 -6.02
CA GLY A 721 17.06 37.65 -6.22
C GLY A 721 16.20 37.15 -5.06
N ILE A 722 15.18 36.34 -5.36
CA ILE A 722 14.35 35.65 -4.36
C ILE A 722 14.11 34.19 -4.78
N ALA A 723 13.89 33.31 -3.80
CA ALA A 723 13.43 31.94 -4.00
C ALA A 723 11.98 31.77 -3.52
N VAL A 724 11.20 31.03 -4.30
CA VAL A 724 9.80 30.68 -3.98
C VAL A 724 9.54 29.17 -3.94
N TYR A 725 10.55 28.34 -4.24
CA TYR A 725 10.52 26.87 -4.05
C TYR A 725 9.40 26.12 -4.77
N GLY A 726 8.90 26.71 -5.85
CA GLY A 726 7.87 26.09 -6.69
C GLY A 726 7.43 27.00 -7.83
N LYS A 727 7.08 26.39 -8.95
CA LYS A 727 6.57 27.11 -10.14
C LYS A 727 5.04 27.26 -10.18
N GLN A 728 4.37 26.73 -9.16
CA GLN A 728 2.90 26.70 -9.04
C GLN A 728 2.39 28.04 -8.48
N GLU A 729 1.11 28.32 -8.73
CA GLU A 729 0.48 29.61 -8.42
C GLU A 729 0.70 30.14 -6.99
N PRO A 730 0.51 29.38 -5.90
CA PRO A 730 0.70 29.96 -4.57
C PRO A 730 2.13 30.46 -4.36
N ASN A 731 3.13 29.69 -4.80
CA ASN A 731 4.55 30.06 -4.74
C ASN A 731 4.84 31.32 -5.59
N THR A 732 4.44 31.31 -6.86
CA THR A 732 4.75 32.42 -7.79
C THR A 732 3.99 33.70 -7.43
N ALA A 733 2.74 33.57 -6.98
CA ALA A 733 1.93 34.71 -6.53
C ALA A 733 2.53 35.36 -5.28
N ALA A 734 3.04 34.57 -4.34
CA ALA A 734 3.76 35.10 -3.17
C ALA A 734 5.03 35.86 -3.59
N GLY A 735 5.81 35.32 -4.52
CA GLY A 735 6.98 36.01 -5.08
C GLY A 735 6.62 37.33 -5.74
N ILE A 736 5.57 37.36 -6.57
CA ILE A 736 5.08 38.57 -7.24
C ILE A 736 4.64 39.63 -6.24
N LYS A 737 3.96 39.26 -5.14
CA LYS A 737 3.61 40.19 -4.06
C LYS A 737 4.86 40.83 -3.44
N VAL A 738 5.96 40.08 -3.28
CA VAL A 738 7.24 40.64 -2.83
C VAL A 738 7.80 41.63 -3.85
N LEU A 739 7.81 41.29 -5.14
CA LEU A 739 8.30 42.20 -6.19
C LEU A 739 7.49 43.49 -6.30
N LEU A 740 6.21 43.45 -5.95
CA LEU A 740 5.32 44.62 -5.90
C LEU A 740 5.39 45.39 -4.57
N GLY A 741 6.21 44.96 -3.61
CA GLY A 741 6.30 45.57 -2.28
C GLY A 741 5.07 45.35 -1.38
N GLN A 742 4.19 44.42 -1.75
CA GLN A 742 2.98 44.06 -1.01
C GLN A 742 3.25 43.02 0.10
N LEU A 743 4.40 42.36 0.04
CA LEU A 743 4.86 41.35 0.98
C LEU A 743 6.37 41.52 1.21
N LYS A 744 6.86 41.18 2.41
CA LYS A 744 8.30 41.06 2.67
C LYS A 744 8.73 39.60 2.55
N ALA A 745 9.87 39.35 1.92
CA ALA A 745 10.50 38.03 1.98
C ALA A 745 10.99 37.74 3.41
N GLY A 746 10.39 36.74 4.05
CA GLY A 746 10.67 36.36 5.45
C GLY A 746 11.22 34.95 5.63
N GLY A 747 11.27 34.16 4.57
CA GLY A 747 11.79 32.80 4.59
C GLY A 747 13.30 32.78 4.77
N VAL A 748 13.79 31.63 5.25
CA VAL A 748 15.22 31.35 5.44
C VAL A 748 15.61 30.24 4.48
N LEU A 749 16.75 30.39 3.81
CA LEU A 749 17.22 29.39 2.85
C LEU A 749 17.41 28.03 3.55
N PRO A 750 16.65 26.98 3.18
CA PRO A 750 16.67 25.71 3.91
C PRO A 750 17.75 24.75 3.39
N VAL A 751 18.61 25.18 2.49
CA VAL A 751 19.67 24.35 1.91
C VAL A 751 21.01 25.07 1.96
N THR A 752 22.08 24.28 2.06
CA THR A 752 23.45 24.78 2.06
C THR A 752 23.93 25.03 0.62
N MET A 753 24.63 26.15 0.41
CA MET A 753 25.20 26.56 -0.89
C MET A 753 26.71 26.31 -0.98
N LYS A 754 27.24 25.42 -0.14
CA LYS A 754 28.67 25.11 -0.03
C LYS A 754 29.00 23.78 -0.66
#